data_AF-A0A957ZSM4-F1
#
_entry.id   AF-A0A957ZSM4-F1
#
_cell.length_a   1.000
_cell.length_b   1.000
_cell.length_c   1.000
_cell.angle_alpha   90.00
_cell.angle_beta   90.00
_cell.angle_gamma   90.00
#
_symmetry.space_group_name_H-M   'P 1'
#
loop_
_entity.id
_entity.type
_entity.pdbx_description
1 polymer ?
#
loop_
_entity_poly.entity_id
_entity_poly.type
_entity_poly.pdbx_seq_one_letter_code
_entity_poly.pdbx_strand_id
1 'polypeptide(L)'
;MAPPGDNAMTRKQEMMDGNEAAAYIAFKTNEVAAIYPITPSSPMGEYADLWSAQGKTNIWGSRPHVVEMQSEGGAAGAVHGALQAGSLTTTFTASQGLLLMIPNMYKIAGELTSTVFHIAARSLAAQGLSIFGDHSDVMATRATGWAMLFSNSVQEVMDFALIAQAATLETRVPFLHIFDGFRTSHEINKLEVVEDKVIRALINDDLVQAHRARGLTPDKPVMRGTAQNPDVYFQARETVNPYYVKTPAIVQAAMDEFAALTGRRYHLFDYVGAPDAERVIVIMGSGAETLHETVDYLVAQGEKVGVLKVRLYRPFSVEHFLGALPDTVKTIAVLDRTKEPGSAGEPLYQDVVTAAAEGLAGGTAPFAQMPRIIGGRYGLSSKEFTPAMVKGIFDEMAKEQPKNHFTIGIIDDVTHTSLDYDPAFDIEPDDVVRAVFWGLGSDGTVGANHNSIKIIGEETDNFAQGYFVYDSKKSGARTVSHLRFGPRPIHSTYLINTANFVAVHQFGFLQRYEMLGAAEKGATVLLNAPFPADQVWNELPRHVQQEIIDKELKLYVIDAYEVAKELELGVRINTIMQTCFFAISGILPRDEAIAKIKEAIRKTYGKRGEVVVRKNYAAVDAALSHLYEVTVPATATSTIDMPPVVPAAAPAFVQEVTAKMMAGEGDLLPVSALPDDGTYPCATTQWEKRNIALEAPVWDPDVCIQCGKCVLVCPHAVIRSKLVDEAELAAAPDGFMVADARWREYKDKKYTLQV
;
A
#
# COMPACT_ATOMS: atom_id res chain seq x y z
N MET A 1 -29.09 -6.90 -35.55
CA MET A 1 -29.64 -5.97 -34.54
C MET A 1 -30.88 -6.62 -33.94
N ALA A 2 -30.70 -7.30 -32.81
CA ALA A 2 -31.77 -7.53 -31.84
C ALA A 2 -31.57 -6.48 -30.74
N PRO A 3 -32.63 -5.93 -30.14
CA PRO A 3 -32.47 -4.91 -29.11
C PRO A 3 -31.81 -5.55 -27.88
N PRO A 4 -30.87 -4.87 -27.19
CA PRO A 4 -30.39 -5.32 -25.89
C PRO A 4 -31.59 -5.29 -24.94
N GLY A 5 -31.94 -6.45 -24.39
CA GLY A 5 -32.96 -6.53 -23.35
C GLY A 5 -32.46 -5.82 -22.10
N ASP A 6 -33.22 -4.82 -21.66
CA ASP A 6 -33.23 -4.27 -20.31
C ASP A 6 -33.37 -5.41 -19.29
N ASN A 7 -32.26 -5.78 -18.65
CA ASN A 7 -32.23 -6.41 -17.33
C ASN A 7 -30.80 -6.48 -16.75
N ALA A 8 -30.02 -5.41 -16.92
CA ALA A 8 -28.83 -5.22 -16.08
C ALA A 8 -29.33 -4.82 -14.68
N MET A 9 -29.60 -5.82 -13.82
CA MET A 9 -29.64 -5.58 -12.38
C MET A 9 -28.35 -4.84 -12.02
N THR A 10 -28.45 -3.57 -11.62
CA THR A 10 -27.33 -2.75 -11.16
C THR A 10 -26.56 -3.52 -10.10
N ARG A 11 -25.35 -3.97 -10.45
CA ARG A 11 -24.52 -4.81 -9.60
C ARG A 11 -23.98 -3.98 -8.46
N LYS A 12 -23.93 -4.56 -7.26
CA LYS A 12 -23.57 -3.84 -6.04
C LYS A 12 -22.11 -3.36 -6.12
N GLN A 13 -21.88 -2.06 -6.00
CA GLN A 13 -20.55 -1.47 -5.91
C GLN A 13 -20.29 -0.93 -4.51
N GLU A 14 -19.08 -1.13 -3.99
CA GLU A 14 -18.66 -0.62 -2.68
C GLU A 14 -17.20 -0.18 -2.71
N MET A 15 -16.82 0.69 -1.77
CA MET A 15 -15.47 1.17 -1.58
C MET A 15 -14.77 0.33 -0.51
N MET A 16 -13.80 -0.50 -0.91
CA MET A 16 -13.02 -1.34 0.01
C MET A 16 -11.54 -1.26 -0.33
N ASP A 17 -10.71 -1.64 0.63
CA ASP A 17 -9.30 -1.97 0.36
C ASP A 17 -9.12 -3.46 0.04
N GLY A 18 -7.91 -3.84 -0.42
CA GLY A 18 -7.60 -5.23 -0.73
C GLY A 18 -7.74 -6.17 0.48
N ASN A 19 -7.40 -5.73 1.69
CA ASN A 19 -7.55 -6.54 2.89
C ASN A 19 -9.04 -6.85 3.18
N GLU A 20 -9.92 -5.85 3.12
CA GLU A 20 -11.36 -6.02 3.32
C GLU A 20 -11.96 -6.93 2.24
N ALA A 21 -11.57 -6.75 0.97
CA ALA A 21 -11.99 -7.60 -0.15
C ALA A 21 -11.59 -9.09 0.03
N ALA A 22 -10.34 -9.36 0.40
CA ALA A 22 -9.87 -10.73 0.66
C ALA A 22 -10.58 -11.35 1.88
N ALA A 23 -10.66 -10.61 2.98
CA ALA A 23 -11.32 -11.07 4.20
C ALA A 23 -12.80 -11.36 3.97
N TYR A 24 -13.49 -10.54 3.16
CA TYR A 24 -14.92 -10.71 2.85
C TYR A 24 -15.22 -12.07 2.26
N ILE A 25 -14.43 -12.51 1.27
CA ILE A 25 -14.59 -13.84 0.68
C ILE A 25 -14.14 -14.93 1.65
N ALA A 26 -12.96 -14.77 2.27
CA ALA A 26 -12.41 -15.75 3.20
C ALA A 26 -13.39 -16.07 4.34
N PHE A 27 -14.03 -15.04 4.91
CA PHE A 27 -15.05 -15.16 5.95
C PHE A 27 -16.30 -15.88 5.46
N LYS A 28 -16.72 -15.61 4.21
CA LYS A 28 -17.91 -16.22 3.62
C LYS A 28 -17.74 -17.69 3.23
N THR A 29 -16.50 -18.14 3.01
CA THR A 29 -16.22 -19.49 2.49
C THR A 29 -15.51 -20.42 3.48
N ASN A 30 -15.20 -19.96 4.69
CA ASN A 30 -14.54 -20.77 5.72
C ASN A 30 -15.33 -20.84 7.03
N GLU A 31 -14.93 -21.79 7.88
CA GLU A 31 -15.51 -22.04 9.19
C GLU A 31 -14.55 -21.68 10.32
N VAL A 32 -13.24 -21.78 10.06
CA VAL A 32 -12.18 -21.46 11.01
C VAL A 32 -11.19 -20.50 10.36
N ALA A 33 -10.75 -19.50 11.10
CA ALA A 33 -9.62 -18.66 10.74
C ALA A 33 -8.62 -18.66 11.91
N ALA A 34 -7.49 -19.36 11.76
CA ALA A 34 -6.41 -19.30 12.75
C ALA A 34 -5.42 -18.21 12.33
N ILE A 35 -5.22 -17.20 13.16
CA ILE A 35 -4.55 -15.95 12.79
C ILE A 35 -3.41 -15.60 13.76
N TYR A 36 -2.54 -14.71 13.30
CA TYR A 36 -1.58 -13.97 14.12
C TYR A 36 -1.33 -12.62 13.45
N PRO A 37 -1.27 -11.50 14.19
CA PRO A 37 -1.17 -10.18 13.59
C PRO A 37 0.25 -9.90 13.07
N ILE A 38 0.35 -9.57 11.78
CA ILE A 38 1.55 -9.04 11.14
C ILE A 38 1.16 -8.02 10.06
N THR A 39 1.77 -6.84 10.07
CA THR A 39 1.56 -5.83 9.02
C THR A 39 2.11 -6.34 7.68
N PRO A 40 1.45 -6.12 6.53
CA PRO A 40 0.18 -5.42 6.31
C PRO A 40 -1.05 -6.34 6.23
N SER A 41 -0.99 -7.59 6.71
CA SER A 41 -2.09 -8.54 6.65
C SER A 41 -3.03 -8.52 7.86
N SER A 42 -2.63 -7.92 9.00
CA SER A 42 -3.45 -7.83 10.22
C SER A 42 -4.90 -7.40 9.99
N PRO A 43 -5.21 -6.38 9.14
CA PRO A 43 -6.59 -5.94 8.94
C PRO A 43 -7.53 -7.06 8.48
N MET A 44 -7.05 -8.06 7.72
CA MET A 44 -7.89 -9.19 7.31
C MET A 44 -8.39 -10.01 8.51
N GLY A 45 -7.50 -10.29 9.47
CA GLY A 45 -7.86 -10.99 10.71
C GLY A 45 -8.79 -10.17 11.59
N GLU A 46 -8.56 -8.86 11.66
CA GLU A 46 -9.41 -7.91 12.41
C GLU A 46 -10.82 -7.81 11.83
N TYR A 47 -10.97 -7.75 10.49
CA TYR A 47 -12.28 -7.78 9.83
C TYR A 47 -13.02 -9.10 10.08
N ALA A 48 -12.31 -10.24 9.96
CA ALA A 48 -12.90 -11.54 10.23
C ALA A 48 -13.39 -11.67 11.69
N ASP A 49 -12.59 -11.21 12.66
CA ASP A 49 -12.96 -11.20 14.07
C ASP A 49 -14.15 -10.26 14.34
N LEU A 50 -14.11 -9.03 13.79
CA LEU A 50 -15.19 -8.06 13.91
C LEU A 50 -16.52 -8.60 13.39
N TRP A 51 -16.53 -9.19 12.18
CA TRP A 51 -17.73 -9.76 11.59
C TRP A 51 -18.22 -10.98 12.34
N SER A 52 -17.31 -11.80 12.85
CA SER A 52 -17.66 -12.88 13.75
C SER A 52 -18.33 -12.33 15.01
N ALA A 53 -17.74 -11.35 15.70
CA ALA A 53 -18.29 -10.73 16.91
C ALA A 53 -19.66 -10.06 16.68
N GLN A 54 -19.92 -9.56 15.47
CA GLN A 54 -21.22 -9.04 15.03
C GLN A 54 -22.27 -10.12 14.74
N GLY A 55 -21.91 -11.41 14.84
CA GLY A 55 -22.80 -12.53 14.54
C GLY A 55 -23.07 -12.74 13.05
N LYS A 56 -22.22 -12.18 12.16
CA LYS A 56 -22.33 -12.47 10.72
C LYS A 56 -21.99 -13.93 10.46
N THR A 57 -22.63 -14.51 9.45
CA THR A 57 -22.45 -15.92 9.07
C THR A 57 -21.79 -16.05 7.72
N ASN A 58 -21.16 -17.20 7.50
CA ASN A 58 -20.70 -17.64 6.19
C ASN A 58 -21.88 -18.09 5.30
N ILE A 59 -21.59 -18.55 4.08
CA ILE A 59 -22.64 -18.98 3.14
C ILE A 59 -23.43 -20.21 3.63
N TRP A 60 -22.99 -20.95 4.64
CA TRP A 60 -23.77 -22.07 5.20
C TRP A 60 -24.56 -21.70 6.46
N GLY A 61 -24.56 -20.42 6.86
CA GLY A 61 -25.25 -19.96 8.06
C GLY A 61 -24.48 -20.22 9.37
N SER A 62 -23.24 -20.70 9.27
CA SER A 62 -22.34 -20.88 10.42
C SER A 62 -21.55 -19.60 10.68
N ARG A 63 -21.30 -19.28 11.94
CA ARG A 63 -20.42 -18.17 12.34
C ARG A 63 -18.96 -18.65 12.31
N PRO A 64 -18.08 -18.07 11.47
CA PRO A 64 -16.66 -18.44 11.45
C PRO A 64 -15.99 -18.22 12.81
N HIS A 65 -15.19 -19.20 13.24
CA HIS A 65 -14.45 -19.17 14.49
C HIS A 65 -13.04 -18.63 14.25
N VAL A 66 -12.77 -17.44 14.77
CA VAL A 66 -11.47 -16.78 14.64
C VAL A 66 -10.65 -17.07 15.90
N VAL A 67 -9.41 -17.54 15.73
CA VAL A 67 -8.51 -17.91 16.83
C VAL A 67 -7.16 -17.27 16.64
N GLU A 68 -6.75 -16.44 17.59
CA GLU A 68 -5.38 -15.92 17.64
C GLU A 68 -4.45 -16.96 18.29
N MET A 69 -3.33 -17.26 17.63
CA MET A 69 -2.31 -18.17 18.14
C MET A 69 -1.12 -17.39 18.75
N GLN A 70 -0.11 -18.09 19.26
CA GLN A 70 1.08 -17.45 19.84
C GLN A 70 2.11 -16.96 18.80
N SER A 71 2.02 -17.47 17.57
CA SER A 71 2.84 -17.10 16.41
C SER A 71 2.20 -17.64 15.13
N GLU A 72 2.68 -17.22 13.97
CA GLU A 72 2.26 -17.74 12.66
C GLU A 72 2.59 -19.23 12.49
N GLY A 73 3.68 -19.72 13.09
CA GLY A 73 3.98 -21.16 13.13
C GLY A 73 2.92 -21.94 13.91
N GLY A 74 2.41 -21.37 15.01
CA GLY A 74 1.27 -21.89 15.75
C GLY A 74 -0.04 -21.82 14.96
N ALA A 75 -0.28 -20.70 14.27
CA ALA A 75 -1.41 -20.53 13.36
C ALA A 75 -1.41 -21.59 12.26
N ALA A 76 -0.28 -21.80 11.57
CA ALA A 76 -0.17 -22.82 10.52
C ALA A 76 -0.41 -24.24 11.05
N GLY A 77 0.04 -24.56 12.26
CA GLY A 77 -0.25 -25.84 12.91
C GLY A 77 -1.73 -26.00 13.29
N ALA A 78 -2.37 -24.93 13.78
CA ALA A 78 -3.80 -24.91 14.06
C ALA A 78 -4.63 -25.06 12.77
N VAL A 79 -4.23 -24.37 11.69
CA VAL A 79 -4.84 -24.57 10.36
C VAL A 79 -4.71 -26.02 9.92
N HIS A 80 -3.49 -26.59 9.96
CA HIS A 80 -3.28 -27.98 9.59
C HIS A 80 -4.19 -28.92 10.40
N GLY A 81 -4.25 -28.77 11.72
CA GLY A 81 -5.12 -29.57 12.59
C GLY A 81 -6.61 -29.43 12.27
N ALA A 82 -7.11 -28.20 12.08
CA ALA A 82 -8.51 -27.95 11.76
C ALA A 82 -8.92 -28.52 10.39
N LEU A 83 -8.03 -28.41 9.40
CA LEU A 83 -8.23 -29.03 8.10
C LEU A 83 -8.23 -30.57 8.20
N GLN A 84 -7.33 -31.14 9.00
CA GLN A 84 -7.32 -32.59 9.24
C GLN A 84 -8.57 -33.06 9.98
N ALA A 85 -9.23 -32.20 10.77
CA ALA A 85 -10.54 -32.47 11.36
C ALA A 85 -11.72 -32.28 10.39
N GLY A 86 -11.46 -31.86 9.14
CA GLY A 86 -12.47 -31.70 8.09
C GLY A 86 -13.15 -30.33 8.05
N SER A 87 -12.67 -29.33 8.82
CA SER A 87 -13.20 -27.96 8.76
C SER A 87 -12.60 -27.19 7.59
N LEU A 88 -13.39 -26.32 6.94
CA LEU A 88 -12.85 -25.35 5.99
C LEU A 88 -12.13 -24.25 6.75
N THR A 89 -10.83 -24.10 6.51
CA THR A 89 -9.95 -23.26 7.32
C THR A 89 -9.07 -22.38 6.44
N THR A 90 -8.87 -21.13 6.87
CA THR A 90 -8.00 -20.13 6.22
C THR A 90 -7.09 -19.44 7.24
N THR A 91 -6.14 -18.65 6.75
CA THR A 91 -5.29 -17.74 7.54
C THR A 91 -4.88 -16.53 6.71
N PHE A 92 -4.36 -15.52 7.39
CA PHE A 92 -3.88 -14.27 6.82
C PHE A 92 -2.46 -14.03 7.34
N THR A 93 -1.48 -13.82 6.45
CA THR A 93 -0.10 -13.59 6.87
C THR A 93 0.70 -12.81 5.81
N ALA A 94 1.95 -12.50 6.12
CA ALA A 94 2.91 -11.83 5.26
C ALA A 94 4.34 -12.06 5.77
N SER A 95 5.36 -11.82 4.94
CA SER A 95 6.78 -11.66 5.34
C SER A 95 7.27 -12.76 6.29
N GLN A 96 7.80 -12.36 7.45
CA GLN A 96 8.34 -13.26 8.47
C GLN A 96 7.32 -14.29 8.94
N GLY A 97 6.05 -13.89 9.01
CA GLY A 97 4.97 -14.77 9.41
C GLY A 97 4.80 -15.93 8.44
N LEU A 98 4.84 -15.65 7.13
CA LEU A 98 4.78 -16.69 6.10
C LEU A 98 5.97 -17.66 6.19
N LEU A 99 7.17 -17.17 6.50
CA LEU A 99 8.35 -18.04 6.69
C LEU A 99 8.13 -19.05 7.83
N LEU A 100 7.48 -18.64 8.92
CA LEU A 100 7.16 -19.52 10.05
C LEU A 100 6.11 -20.59 9.70
N MET A 101 5.33 -20.37 8.63
CA MET A 101 4.33 -21.33 8.15
C MET A 101 4.90 -22.42 7.23
N ILE A 102 6.08 -22.21 6.62
CA ILE A 102 6.69 -23.10 5.61
C ILE A 102 6.69 -24.58 6.03
N PRO A 103 7.06 -24.98 7.26
CA PRO A 103 7.06 -26.39 7.65
C PRO A 103 5.67 -27.05 7.54
N ASN A 104 4.61 -26.33 7.94
CA ASN A 104 3.23 -26.82 7.82
C ASN A 104 2.72 -26.73 6.38
N MET A 105 3.19 -25.78 5.59
CA MET A 105 2.83 -25.69 4.17
C MET A 105 3.19 -26.98 3.41
N TYR A 106 4.40 -27.53 3.62
CA TYR A 106 4.77 -28.83 3.04
C TYR A 106 3.85 -29.97 3.48
N LYS A 107 3.42 -29.96 4.74
CA LYS A 107 2.49 -30.97 5.29
C LYS A 107 1.10 -30.87 4.66
N ILE A 108 0.52 -29.68 4.62
CA ILE A 108 -0.82 -29.42 4.06
C ILE A 108 -0.85 -29.79 2.57
N ALA A 109 0.17 -29.39 1.79
CA ALA A 109 0.28 -29.72 0.37
C ALA A 109 0.53 -31.22 0.12
N GLY A 110 1.42 -31.84 0.91
CA GLY A 110 1.72 -33.27 0.82
C GLY A 110 0.52 -34.16 1.18
N GLU A 111 -0.40 -33.65 2.00
CA GLU A 111 -1.64 -34.34 2.39
C GLU A 111 -2.82 -34.02 1.46
N LEU A 112 -2.61 -33.21 0.40
CA LEU A 112 -3.63 -32.81 -0.59
C LEU A 112 -4.91 -32.33 0.09
N THR A 113 -4.74 -31.29 0.90
CA THR A 113 -5.79 -30.72 1.75
C THR A 113 -6.14 -29.31 1.28
N SER A 114 -7.42 -29.12 0.92
CA SER A 114 -7.93 -27.88 0.34
C SER A 114 -7.95 -26.75 1.37
N THR A 115 -7.29 -25.63 1.05
CA THR A 115 -7.26 -24.40 1.87
C THR A 115 -6.69 -23.25 1.04
N VAL A 116 -7.01 -22.02 1.43
CA VAL A 116 -6.44 -20.80 0.86
C VAL A 116 -5.81 -19.98 1.97
N PHE A 117 -4.54 -19.60 1.80
CA PHE A 117 -3.88 -18.59 2.61
C PHE A 117 -3.86 -17.29 1.83
N HIS A 118 -4.30 -16.20 2.45
CA HIS A 118 -4.31 -14.89 1.80
C HIS A 118 -3.10 -14.07 2.28
N ILE A 119 -2.26 -13.68 1.33
CA ILE A 119 -0.96 -13.09 1.58
C ILE A 119 -0.92 -11.66 1.04
N ALA A 120 -0.77 -10.70 1.95
CA ALA A 120 -0.39 -9.34 1.60
C ALA A 120 1.14 -9.28 1.48
N ALA A 121 1.68 -9.65 0.32
CA ALA A 121 3.09 -9.92 0.07
C ALA A 121 3.99 -8.76 0.51
N ARG A 122 5.02 -9.07 1.30
CA ARG A 122 5.85 -8.09 2.01
C ARG A 122 7.31 -8.51 2.03
N SER A 123 8.20 -7.51 1.98
CA SER A 123 9.65 -7.67 2.14
C SER A 123 10.06 -8.53 3.34
N LEU A 124 11.02 -9.42 3.13
CA LEU A 124 11.76 -10.08 4.20
C LEU A 124 12.81 -9.13 4.79
N ALA A 125 13.04 -9.24 6.10
CA ALA A 125 14.09 -8.54 6.80
C ALA A 125 15.46 -9.11 6.41
N ALA A 126 16.28 -8.31 5.74
CA ALA A 126 17.66 -8.63 5.34
C ALA A 126 18.65 -7.67 6.02
N GLN A 127 19.17 -6.66 5.31
CA GLN A 127 20.00 -5.59 5.88
C GLN A 127 19.20 -4.64 6.79
N GLY A 128 17.87 -4.69 6.70
CA GLY A 128 16.94 -3.96 7.55
C GLY A 128 15.55 -4.59 7.47
N LEU A 129 14.72 -4.27 8.46
CA LEU A 129 13.29 -4.61 8.42
C LEU A 129 12.58 -3.66 7.47
N SER A 130 11.72 -4.20 6.60
CA SER A 130 10.70 -3.41 5.92
C SER A 130 9.32 -3.99 6.19
N ILE A 131 8.34 -3.10 6.38
CA ILE A 131 6.92 -3.46 6.45
C ILE A 131 6.26 -3.49 5.07
N PHE A 132 6.93 -2.97 4.05
CA PHE A 132 6.35 -2.65 2.76
C PHE A 132 6.37 -3.83 1.78
N GLY A 133 5.61 -3.68 0.69
CA GLY A 133 5.28 -4.76 -0.23
C GLY A 133 6.36 -5.09 -1.26
N ASP A 134 6.73 -6.37 -1.33
CA ASP A 134 7.40 -7.02 -2.46
C ASP A 134 7.12 -8.53 -2.38
N HIS A 135 7.67 -9.33 -3.29
CA HIS A 135 7.38 -10.77 -3.40
C HIS A 135 8.42 -11.68 -2.72
N SER A 136 9.35 -11.13 -1.94
CA SER A 136 10.43 -11.94 -1.35
C SER A 136 9.93 -13.04 -0.42
N ASP A 137 8.82 -12.81 0.29
CA ASP A 137 8.19 -13.78 1.17
C ASP A 137 7.52 -14.94 0.41
N VAL A 138 6.66 -14.63 -0.56
CA VAL A 138 5.96 -15.63 -1.36
C VAL A 138 6.93 -16.44 -2.22
N MET A 139 7.99 -15.80 -2.75
CA MET A 139 9.01 -16.49 -3.53
C MET A 139 9.85 -17.47 -2.68
N ALA A 140 9.99 -17.22 -1.38
CA ALA A 140 10.61 -18.17 -0.44
C ALA A 140 9.76 -19.44 -0.21
N THR A 141 8.48 -19.43 -0.62
CA THR A 141 7.56 -20.58 -0.45
C THR A 141 7.27 -21.35 -1.74
N ARG A 142 7.82 -20.94 -2.89
CA ARG A 142 7.49 -21.51 -4.22
C ARG A 142 7.73 -23.02 -4.37
N ALA A 143 8.57 -23.61 -3.50
CA ALA A 143 8.90 -25.03 -3.50
C ALA A 143 8.00 -25.88 -2.59
N THR A 144 7.10 -25.26 -1.81
CA THR A 144 6.27 -25.95 -0.81
C THR A 144 5.18 -26.85 -1.39
N GLY A 145 4.91 -26.76 -2.69
CA GLY A 145 3.80 -27.46 -3.36
C GLY A 145 2.47 -26.71 -3.28
N TRP A 146 2.48 -25.41 -2.99
CA TRP A 146 1.26 -24.60 -3.03
C TRP A 146 1.05 -24.04 -4.43
N ALA A 147 -0.21 -23.96 -4.85
CA ALA A 147 -0.58 -23.13 -5.98
C ALA A 147 -0.44 -21.65 -5.60
N MET A 148 -0.01 -20.81 -6.52
CA MET A 148 0.24 -19.38 -6.27
C MET A 148 -0.53 -18.55 -7.28
N LEU A 149 -1.56 -17.85 -6.81
CA LEU A 149 -2.47 -17.05 -7.62
C LEU A 149 -2.33 -15.57 -7.24
N PHE A 150 -1.87 -14.75 -8.19
CA PHE A 150 -1.58 -13.33 -8.01
C PHE A 150 -2.73 -12.44 -8.50
N SER A 151 -3.14 -11.52 -7.63
CA SER A 151 -4.08 -10.43 -7.92
C SER A 151 -3.30 -9.14 -8.10
N ASN A 152 -3.63 -8.37 -9.14
CA ASN A 152 -2.97 -7.11 -9.44
C ASN A 152 -3.72 -5.88 -8.90
N SER A 153 -5.01 -5.98 -8.66
CA SER A 153 -5.86 -4.87 -8.23
C SER A 153 -6.80 -5.29 -7.10
N VAL A 154 -7.41 -4.32 -6.41
CA VAL A 154 -8.38 -4.60 -5.33
C VAL A 154 -9.59 -5.40 -5.83
N GLN A 155 -10.05 -5.16 -7.06
CA GLN A 155 -11.10 -5.98 -7.68
C GLN A 155 -10.65 -7.44 -7.87
N GLU A 156 -9.45 -7.64 -8.42
CA GLU A 156 -8.89 -8.99 -8.59
C GLU A 156 -8.68 -9.69 -7.25
N VAL A 157 -8.36 -8.97 -6.17
CA VAL A 157 -8.26 -9.53 -4.82
C VAL A 157 -9.58 -10.17 -4.36
N MET A 158 -10.71 -9.51 -4.60
CA MET A 158 -12.01 -10.11 -4.27
C MET A 158 -12.31 -11.33 -5.16
N ASP A 159 -12.07 -11.20 -6.46
CA ASP A 159 -12.42 -12.23 -7.43
C ASP A 159 -11.56 -13.49 -7.26
N PHE A 160 -10.24 -13.33 -7.09
CA PHE A 160 -9.29 -14.44 -6.96
C PHE A 160 -9.30 -15.09 -5.60
N ALA A 161 -9.73 -14.39 -4.54
CA ALA A 161 -10.04 -15.06 -3.29
C ALA A 161 -11.13 -16.13 -3.47
N LEU A 162 -12.15 -15.86 -4.29
CA LEU A 162 -13.22 -16.83 -4.55
C LEU A 162 -12.79 -17.92 -5.53
N ILE A 163 -12.11 -17.54 -6.62
CA ILE A 163 -11.58 -18.51 -7.61
C ILE A 163 -10.61 -19.48 -6.94
N ALA A 164 -9.68 -19.00 -6.09
CA ALA A 164 -8.76 -19.85 -5.35
C ALA A 164 -9.51 -20.84 -4.44
N GLN A 165 -10.58 -20.39 -3.77
CA GLN A 165 -11.38 -21.23 -2.90
C GLN A 165 -12.13 -22.32 -3.67
N ALA A 166 -12.73 -21.99 -4.82
CA ALA A 166 -13.38 -22.97 -5.67
C ALA A 166 -12.37 -23.98 -6.23
N ALA A 167 -11.25 -23.48 -6.78
CA ALA A 167 -10.20 -24.32 -7.37
C ALA A 167 -9.52 -25.24 -6.34
N THR A 168 -9.26 -24.78 -5.11
CA THR A 168 -8.62 -25.63 -4.09
C THR A 168 -9.50 -26.81 -3.67
N LEU A 169 -10.83 -26.65 -3.68
CA LEU A 169 -11.77 -27.73 -3.35
C LEU A 169 -11.75 -28.85 -4.40
N GLU A 170 -11.64 -28.49 -5.67
CA GLU A 170 -11.60 -29.45 -6.78
C GLU A 170 -10.22 -30.07 -6.96
N THR A 171 -9.17 -29.24 -6.98
CA THR A 171 -7.78 -29.69 -7.17
C THR A 171 -7.22 -30.43 -5.97
N ARG A 172 -7.73 -30.16 -4.77
CA ARG A 172 -7.13 -30.54 -3.47
C ARG A 172 -5.73 -29.97 -3.23
N VAL A 173 -5.22 -29.14 -4.13
CA VAL A 173 -3.96 -28.42 -3.95
C VAL A 173 -4.25 -27.16 -3.15
N PRO A 174 -3.50 -26.86 -2.09
CA PRO A 174 -3.71 -25.64 -1.31
C PRO A 174 -3.17 -24.40 -2.06
N PHE A 175 -3.81 -23.24 -1.87
CA PHE A 175 -3.53 -22.02 -2.62
C PHE A 175 -2.98 -20.90 -1.73
N LEU A 176 -1.94 -20.23 -2.21
CA LEU A 176 -1.59 -18.88 -1.81
C LEU A 176 -2.33 -17.91 -2.75
N HIS A 177 -3.27 -17.15 -2.20
CA HIS A 177 -3.84 -15.98 -2.88
C HIS A 177 -3.01 -14.76 -2.49
N ILE A 178 -2.36 -14.15 -3.48
CA ILE A 178 -1.26 -13.19 -3.26
C ILE A 178 -1.63 -11.84 -3.86
N PHE A 179 -1.38 -10.78 -3.10
CA PHE A 179 -1.51 -9.39 -3.56
C PHE A 179 -0.50 -8.50 -2.84
N ASP A 180 -0.14 -7.38 -3.45
CA ASP A 180 1.00 -6.59 -2.98
C ASP A 180 0.67 -5.83 -1.68
N GLY A 181 1.50 -6.03 -0.66
CA GLY A 181 1.39 -5.37 0.62
C GLY A 181 1.45 -3.85 0.48
N PHE A 182 0.55 -3.15 1.18
CA PHE A 182 0.26 -1.73 1.02
C PHE A 182 -0.30 -1.35 -0.35
N ARG A 183 0.47 -1.55 -1.43
CA ARG A 183 0.14 -1.07 -2.78
C ARG A 183 -1.21 -1.57 -3.28
N THR A 184 -1.62 -2.77 -2.89
CA THR A 184 -2.97 -3.30 -3.13
C THR A 184 -3.72 -3.51 -1.82
N SER A 185 -3.06 -4.00 -0.77
CA SER A 185 -3.77 -4.34 0.47
C SER A 185 -4.36 -3.16 1.24
N HIS A 186 -3.84 -1.94 1.02
CA HIS A 186 -4.31 -0.69 1.66
C HIS A 186 -4.75 0.38 0.63
N GLU A 187 -4.69 0.07 -0.67
CA GLU A 187 -5.31 0.92 -1.68
C GLU A 187 -6.83 0.72 -1.60
N ILE A 188 -7.58 1.81 -1.62
CA ILE A 188 -9.04 1.79 -1.58
C ILE A 188 -9.57 2.08 -2.98
N ASN A 189 -10.43 1.20 -3.49
CA ASN A 189 -11.00 1.35 -4.82
C ASN A 189 -12.51 1.12 -4.77
N LYS A 190 -13.21 1.65 -5.78
CA LYS A 190 -14.59 1.27 -6.08
C LYS A 190 -14.58 -0.08 -6.78
N LEU A 191 -15.14 -1.11 -6.16
CA LEU A 191 -15.22 -2.46 -6.72
C LEU A 191 -16.67 -2.93 -6.88
N GLU A 192 -16.89 -3.83 -7.83
CA GLU A 192 -18.09 -4.64 -7.92
C GLU A 192 -18.00 -5.80 -6.92
N VAL A 193 -18.91 -5.81 -5.94
CA VAL A 193 -18.90 -6.77 -4.85
C VAL A 193 -19.44 -8.12 -5.35
N VAL A 194 -18.71 -9.19 -5.04
CA VAL A 194 -19.18 -10.55 -5.28
C VAL A 194 -20.31 -10.88 -4.29
N GLU A 195 -21.53 -10.95 -4.81
CA GLU A 195 -22.73 -11.25 -4.03
C GLU A 195 -22.76 -12.72 -3.57
N ASP A 196 -23.44 -12.99 -2.44
CA ASP A 196 -23.61 -14.34 -1.88
C ASP A 196 -24.17 -15.36 -2.88
N LYS A 197 -25.00 -14.92 -3.84
CA LYS A 197 -25.53 -15.79 -4.89
C LYS A 197 -24.44 -16.30 -5.84
N VAL A 198 -23.43 -15.48 -6.13
CA VAL A 198 -22.28 -15.86 -6.96
C VAL A 198 -21.37 -16.79 -6.18
N ILE A 199 -21.11 -16.48 -4.90
CA ILE A 199 -20.31 -17.33 -4.00
C ILE A 199 -20.95 -18.72 -3.90
N ARG A 200 -22.26 -18.80 -3.65
CA ARG A 200 -23.00 -20.07 -3.60
C ARG A 200 -23.02 -20.83 -4.92
N ALA A 201 -23.02 -20.12 -6.05
CA ALA A 201 -23.03 -20.76 -7.36
C ALA A 201 -21.65 -21.38 -7.69
N LEU A 202 -20.56 -20.69 -7.36
CA LEU A 202 -19.20 -21.15 -7.67
C LEU A 202 -18.67 -22.19 -6.67
N ILE A 203 -19.11 -22.15 -5.40
CA ILE A 203 -18.68 -23.13 -4.39
C ILE A 203 -19.53 -24.40 -4.49
N ASN A 204 -18.92 -25.48 -4.96
CA ASN A 204 -19.57 -26.79 -5.07
C ASN A 204 -19.66 -27.49 -3.70
N ASP A 205 -20.89 -27.64 -3.18
CA ASP A 205 -21.17 -28.28 -1.90
C ASP A 205 -20.76 -29.77 -1.84
N ASP A 206 -20.73 -30.50 -2.96
CA ASP A 206 -20.27 -31.89 -2.99
C ASP A 206 -18.76 -31.97 -2.74
N LEU A 207 -17.99 -31.01 -3.25
CA LEU A 207 -16.55 -30.92 -2.98
C LEU A 207 -16.27 -30.53 -1.52
N VAL A 208 -17.11 -29.66 -0.95
CA VAL A 208 -17.07 -29.34 0.48
C VAL A 208 -17.37 -30.57 1.33
N GLN A 209 -18.40 -31.34 1.00
CA GLN A 209 -18.70 -32.60 1.67
C GLN A 209 -17.56 -33.62 1.50
N ALA A 210 -16.95 -33.70 0.31
CA ALA A 210 -15.79 -34.56 0.07
C ALA A 210 -14.58 -34.16 0.92
N HIS A 211 -14.34 -32.85 1.14
CA HIS A 211 -13.33 -32.35 2.08
C HIS A 211 -13.61 -32.83 3.51
N ARG A 212 -14.84 -32.61 3.98
CA ARG A 212 -15.27 -33.05 5.33
C ARG A 212 -15.16 -34.56 5.52
N ALA A 213 -15.53 -35.34 4.51
CA ALA A 213 -15.47 -36.81 4.55
C ALA A 213 -14.04 -37.37 4.66
N ARG A 214 -13.02 -36.54 4.39
CA ARG A 214 -11.61 -36.86 4.62
C ARG A 214 -11.13 -36.44 6.01
N GLY A 215 -11.95 -35.80 6.84
CA GLY A 215 -11.60 -35.45 8.22
C GLY A 215 -11.28 -36.68 9.08
N LEU A 216 -10.40 -36.51 10.06
CA LEU A 216 -10.11 -37.51 11.08
C LEU A 216 -11.31 -37.64 12.01
N THR A 217 -11.87 -38.84 12.10
CA THR A 217 -12.96 -39.18 13.03
C THR A 217 -12.70 -40.55 13.65
N PRO A 218 -12.97 -40.75 14.96
CA PRO A 218 -12.87 -42.07 15.59
C PRO A 218 -13.84 -43.09 14.99
N ASP A 219 -14.92 -42.67 14.32
CA ASP A 219 -15.91 -43.57 13.70
C ASP A 219 -15.39 -44.19 12.39
N LYS A 220 -14.40 -43.56 11.76
CA LYS A 220 -13.74 -44.03 10.52
C LYS A 220 -12.25 -43.64 10.56
N PRO A 221 -11.45 -44.29 11.43
CA PRO A 221 -10.10 -43.85 11.71
C PRO A 221 -9.17 -44.09 10.52
N VAL A 222 -8.28 -43.14 10.27
CA VAL A 222 -7.19 -43.23 9.29
C VAL A 222 -5.91 -42.69 9.91
N MET A 223 -4.76 -43.12 9.39
CA MET A 223 -3.43 -42.64 9.81
C MET A 223 -2.83 -41.77 8.71
N ARG A 224 -2.22 -40.65 9.09
CA ARG A 224 -1.52 -39.69 8.20
C ARG A 224 -0.19 -39.28 8.81
N GLY A 225 0.71 -38.78 7.97
CA GLY A 225 2.03 -38.31 8.44
C GLY A 225 2.91 -39.42 8.99
N THR A 226 2.88 -40.61 8.39
CA THR A 226 3.76 -41.72 8.77
C THR A 226 5.24 -41.38 8.53
N ALA A 227 6.13 -42.07 9.22
CA ALA A 227 7.54 -42.10 8.87
C ALA A 227 7.76 -43.11 7.73
N GLN A 228 8.43 -42.70 6.66
CA GLN A 228 8.68 -43.54 5.48
C GLN A 228 10.19 -43.68 5.26
N ASN A 229 10.62 -44.91 4.94
CA ASN A 229 12.01 -45.21 4.57
C ASN A 229 12.27 -44.88 3.08
N PRO A 230 13.54 -44.91 2.63
CA PRO A 230 13.90 -44.67 1.24
C PRO A 230 13.29 -45.64 0.23
N ASP A 231 12.81 -46.81 0.69
CA ASP A 231 12.17 -47.83 -0.14
C ASP A 231 10.83 -47.40 -0.73
N VAL A 232 10.12 -46.45 -0.09
CA VAL A 232 8.79 -45.99 -0.55
C VAL A 232 8.63 -44.47 -0.61
N TYR A 233 9.48 -43.68 0.07
CA TYR A 233 9.29 -42.23 0.17
C TYR A 233 9.25 -41.55 -1.20
N PHE A 234 10.17 -41.90 -2.11
CA PHE A 234 10.23 -41.26 -3.42
C PHE A 234 8.96 -41.58 -4.23
N GLN A 235 8.58 -42.86 -4.30
CA GLN A 235 7.36 -43.29 -4.98
C GLN A 235 6.13 -42.58 -4.41
N ALA A 236 6.02 -42.49 -3.08
CA ALA A 236 4.93 -41.80 -2.40
C ALA A 236 4.92 -40.30 -2.74
N ARG A 237 6.08 -39.65 -2.84
CA ARG A 237 6.18 -38.21 -3.16
C ARG A 237 5.66 -37.90 -4.56
N GLU A 238 5.85 -38.80 -5.52
CA GLU A 238 5.38 -38.66 -6.91
C GLU A 238 3.88 -39.00 -7.10
N THR A 239 3.22 -39.64 -6.11
CA THR A 239 1.80 -40.01 -6.22
C THR A 239 0.87 -38.80 -6.40
N VAL A 240 1.31 -37.60 -6.00
CA VAL A 240 0.50 -36.38 -6.07
C VAL A 240 0.53 -35.71 -7.45
N ASN A 241 1.44 -36.10 -8.35
CA ASN A 241 1.62 -35.45 -9.66
C ASN A 241 0.32 -35.26 -10.46
N PRO A 242 -0.60 -36.24 -10.53
CA PRO A 242 -1.86 -36.06 -11.27
C PRO A 242 -2.72 -34.89 -10.79
N TYR A 243 -2.61 -34.48 -9.53
CA TYR A 243 -3.35 -33.33 -8.98
C TYR A 243 -2.75 -32.01 -9.50
N TYR A 244 -1.43 -31.90 -9.48
CA TYR A 244 -0.72 -30.70 -9.95
C TYR A 244 -0.81 -30.53 -11.47
N VAL A 245 -0.71 -31.61 -12.24
CA VAL A 245 -0.86 -31.58 -13.71
C VAL A 245 -2.25 -31.06 -14.13
N LYS A 246 -3.30 -31.41 -13.37
CA LYS A 246 -4.68 -30.97 -13.65
C LYS A 246 -5.00 -29.57 -13.12
N THR A 247 -4.20 -29.05 -12.18
CA THR A 247 -4.49 -27.79 -11.49
C THR A 247 -4.65 -26.61 -12.46
N PRO A 248 -3.78 -26.38 -13.46
CA PRO A 248 -3.95 -25.27 -14.41
C PRO A 248 -5.32 -25.28 -15.10
N ALA A 249 -5.75 -26.42 -15.64
CA ALA A 249 -7.02 -26.54 -16.35
C ALA A 249 -8.23 -26.32 -15.41
N ILE A 250 -8.15 -26.79 -14.17
CA ILE A 250 -9.20 -26.58 -13.16
C ILE A 250 -9.29 -25.11 -12.75
N VAL A 251 -8.14 -24.44 -12.58
CA VAL A 251 -8.12 -22.99 -12.29
C VAL A 251 -8.71 -22.20 -13.45
N GLN A 252 -8.36 -22.54 -14.69
CA GLN A 252 -8.93 -21.89 -15.88
C GLN A 252 -10.46 -22.10 -15.94
N ALA A 253 -10.95 -23.32 -15.67
CA ALA A 253 -12.37 -23.60 -15.63
C ALA A 253 -13.09 -22.79 -14.54
N ALA A 254 -12.50 -22.65 -13.34
CA ALA A 254 -13.04 -21.81 -12.28
C ALA A 254 -13.07 -20.32 -12.67
N MET A 255 -12.07 -19.83 -13.40
CA MET A 255 -12.07 -18.47 -13.97
C MET A 255 -13.17 -18.29 -15.02
N ASP A 256 -13.39 -19.28 -15.89
CA ASP A 256 -14.44 -19.23 -16.91
C ASP A 256 -15.84 -19.28 -16.31
N GLU A 257 -16.06 -20.10 -15.28
CA GLU A 257 -17.33 -20.14 -14.54
C GLU A 257 -17.57 -18.82 -13.79
N PHE A 258 -16.54 -18.28 -13.15
CA PHE A 258 -16.62 -16.95 -12.53
C PHE A 258 -16.99 -15.88 -13.56
N ALA A 259 -16.40 -15.93 -14.76
CA ALA A 259 -16.72 -15.03 -15.85
C ALA A 259 -18.16 -15.21 -16.36
N ALA A 260 -18.72 -16.42 -16.36
CA ALA A 260 -20.11 -16.65 -16.71
C ALA A 260 -21.08 -16.04 -15.68
N LEU A 261 -20.70 -16.03 -14.39
CA LEU A 261 -21.50 -15.48 -13.31
C LEU A 261 -21.39 -13.94 -13.17
N THR A 262 -20.21 -13.40 -13.48
CA THR A 262 -19.88 -11.99 -13.19
C THR A 262 -19.54 -11.17 -14.43
N GLY A 263 -19.33 -11.78 -15.59
CA GLY A 263 -18.86 -11.09 -16.80
C GLY A 263 -17.38 -10.68 -16.77
N ARG A 264 -16.65 -10.87 -15.67
CA ARG A 264 -15.21 -10.58 -15.57
C ARG A 264 -14.40 -11.81 -15.93
N ARG A 265 -13.67 -11.75 -17.03
CA ARG A 265 -12.89 -12.86 -17.59
C ARG A 265 -11.43 -12.76 -17.19
N TYR A 266 -10.86 -13.91 -16.85
CA TYR A 266 -9.46 -14.07 -16.48
C TYR A 266 -8.90 -15.33 -17.14
N HIS A 267 -7.60 -15.34 -17.36
CA HIS A 267 -6.87 -16.53 -17.79
C HIS A 267 -5.67 -16.76 -16.87
N LEU A 268 -5.02 -17.93 -16.97
CA LEU A 268 -3.80 -18.19 -16.18
C LEU A 268 -2.68 -17.15 -16.47
N PHE A 269 -2.65 -16.68 -17.72
CA PHE A 269 -1.78 -15.63 -18.23
C PHE A 269 -2.62 -14.72 -19.14
N ASP A 270 -2.72 -13.44 -18.81
CA ASP A 270 -3.50 -12.47 -19.58
C ASP A 270 -2.58 -11.54 -20.37
N TYR A 271 -2.70 -11.53 -21.69
CA TYR A 271 -1.99 -10.61 -22.56
C TYR A 271 -2.81 -9.34 -22.83
N VAL A 272 -2.18 -8.18 -22.73
CA VAL A 272 -2.73 -6.90 -23.17
C VAL A 272 -1.69 -6.13 -23.98
N GLY A 273 -2.08 -5.57 -25.11
CA GLY A 273 -1.21 -4.75 -25.96
C GLY A 273 -1.50 -4.93 -27.45
N ALA A 274 -0.54 -4.50 -28.27
CA ALA A 274 -0.65 -4.64 -29.72
C ALA A 274 -0.66 -6.12 -30.15
N PRO A 275 -1.61 -6.59 -30.96
CA PRO A 275 -1.63 -7.98 -31.45
C PRO A 275 -0.35 -8.39 -32.20
N ASP A 276 0.36 -7.42 -32.77
CA ASP A 276 1.65 -7.59 -33.46
C ASP A 276 2.84 -7.03 -32.65
N ALA A 277 2.75 -7.07 -31.31
CA ALA A 277 3.80 -6.57 -30.43
C ALA A 277 5.15 -7.27 -30.68
N GLU A 278 6.22 -6.46 -30.69
CA GLU A 278 7.59 -6.96 -30.82
C GLU A 278 8.33 -7.00 -29.46
N ARG A 279 7.85 -6.19 -28.50
CA ARG A 279 8.42 -6.05 -27.15
C ARG A 279 7.32 -6.31 -26.12
N VAL A 280 7.50 -7.33 -25.28
CA VAL A 280 6.53 -7.69 -24.24
C VAL A 280 7.18 -7.71 -22.86
N ILE A 281 6.49 -7.15 -21.87
CA ILE A 281 6.90 -7.24 -20.47
C ILE A 281 6.08 -8.30 -19.75
N VAL A 282 6.72 -9.24 -19.06
CA VAL A 282 6.08 -10.30 -18.24
C VAL A 282 6.19 -9.92 -16.77
N ILE A 283 5.08 -9.90 -16.04
CA ILE A 283 5.04 -9.39 -14.66
C ILE A 283 3.92 -10.02 -13.82
N MET A 284 4.11 -10.01 -12.49
CA MET A 284 3.12 -10.39 -11.46
C MET A 284 2.81 -9.21 -10.53
N GLY A 285 1.60 -9.18 -9.96
CA GLY A 285 1.20 -8.21 -8.93
C GLY A 285 0.85 -6.82 -9.49
N SER A 286 0.75 -5.84 -8.60
CA SER A 286 0.18 -4.51 -8.89
C SER A 286 0.91 -3.73 -9.98
N GLY A 287 2.23 -3.93 -10.16
CA GLY A 287 2.98 -3.26 -11.21
C GLY A 287 2.43 -3.53 -12.63
N ALA A 288 1.70 -4.63 -12.80
CA ALA A 288 1.02 -4.96 -14.04
C ALA A 288 -0.15 -4.03 -14.39
N GLU A 289 -0.78 -3.35 -13.42
CA GLU A 289 -1.81 -2.33 -13.70
C GLU A 289 -1.17 -1.04 -14.21
N THR A 290 -0.08 -0.58 -13.59
CA THR A 290 0.73 0.53 -14.15
C THR A 290 1.22 0.21 -15.57
N LEU A 291 1.70 -1.01 -15.80
CA LEU A 291 2.15 -1.46 -17.13
C LEU A 291 1.01 -1.49 -18.15
N HIS A 292 -0.16 -1.98 -17.76
CA HIS A 292 -1.34 -1.99 -18.61
C HIS A 292 -1.72 -0.59 -19.05
N GLU A 293 -1.83 0.35 -18.10
CA GLU A 293 -2.14 1.76 -18.38
C GLU A 293 -1.10 2.38 -19.32
N THR A 294 0.18 2.09 -19.11
CA THR A 294 1.27 2.61 -19.97
C THR A 294 1.27 1.97 -21.36
N VAL A 295 1.01 0.66 -21.45
CA VAL A 295 0.91 -0.05 -22.73
C VAL A 295 -0.24 0.50 -23.56
N ASP A 296 -1.42 0.73 -22.96
CA ASP A 296 -2.56 1.34 -23.67
C ASP A 296 -2.19 2.71 -24.24
N TYR A 297 -1.50 3.55 -23.45
CA TYR A 297 -0.99 4.84 -23.91
C TYR A 297 -0.02 4.70 -25.09
N LEU A 298 0.99 3.83 -24.98
CA LEU A 298 2.03 3.68 -26.02
C LEU A 298 1.49 3.02 -27.29
N VAL A 299 0.56 2.06 -27.18
CA VAL A 299 -0.12 1.44 -28.32
C VAL A 299 -0.99 2.47 -29.05
N ALA A 300 -1.66 3.38 -28.34
CA ALA A 300 -2.39 4.48 -28.96
C ALA A 300 -1.48 5.44 -29.75
N GLN A 301 -0.19 5.51 -29.40
CA GLN A 301 0.85 6.24 -30.14
C GLN A 301 1.50 5.40 -31.28
N GLY A 302 1.05 4.17 -31.49
CA GLY A 302 1.52 3.27 -32.54
C GLY A 302 2.72 2.40 -32.16
N GLU A 303 3.11 2.35 -30.87
CA GLU A 303 4.17 1.44 -30.42
C GLU A 303 3.69 -0.02 -30.38
N LYS A 304 4.55 -0.94 -30.84
CA LYS A 304 4.31 -2.39 -30.85
C LYS A 304 4.73 -3.04 -29.53
N VAL A 305 4.03 -2.69 -28.46
CA VAL A 305 4.34 -3.13 -27.10
C VAL A 305 3.17 -3.91 -26.48
N GLY A 306 3.48 -4.73 -25.48
CA GLY A 306 2.47 -5.42 -24.68
C GLY A 306 2.95 -5.80 -23.29
N VAL A 307 2.01 -6.23 -22.46
CA VAL A 307 2.22 -6.77 -21.13
C VAL A 307 1.55 -8.15 -21.04
N LEU A 308 2.26 -9.12 -20.48
CA LEU A 308 1.72 -10.40 -20.08
C LEU A 308 1.62 -10.44 -18.55
N LYS A 309 0.38 -10.46 -18.06
CA LYS A 309 0.08 -10.51 -16.63
C LYS A 309 0.00 -11.98 -16.20
N VAL A 310 0.89 -12.38 -15.30
CA VAL A 310 0.92 -13.74 -14.76
C VAL A 310 -0.06 -13.82 -13.58
N ARG A 311 -1.09 -14.66 -13.70
CA ARG A 311 -2.10 -14.89 -12.64
C ARG A 311 -1.73 -16.11 -11.83
N LEU A 312 -1.67 -17.27 -12.50
CA LEU A 312 -1.27 -18.52 -11.86
C LEU A 312 0.24 -18.74 -12.04
N TYR A 313 1.03 -18.33 -11.06
CA TYR A 313 2.49 -18.52 -11.07
C TYR A 313 2.89 -19.97 -10.78
N ARG A 314 2.14 -20.65 -9.91
CA ARG A 314 2.32 -22.08 -9.61
C ARG A 314 0.99 -22.81 -9.58
N PRO A 315 0.89 -24.02 -10.19
CA PRO A 315 1.85 -24.61 -11.12
C PRO A 315 2.03 -23.75 -12.38
N PHE A 316 3.27 -23.59 -12.86
CA PHE A 316 3.56 -22.78 -14.04
C PHE A 316 3.22 -23.58 -15.31
N SER A 317 2.14 -23.21 -16.00
CA SER A 317 1.73 -23.91 -17.22
C SER A 317 2.43 -23.31 -18.44
N VAL A 318 3.49 -23.98 -18.90
CA VAL A 318 4.28 -23.58 -20.09
C VAL A 318 3.40 -23.42 -21.33
N GLU A 319 2.45 -24.34 -21.54
CA GLU A 319 1.50 -24.29 -22.66
C GLU A 319 0.67 -23.00 -22.65
N HIS A 320 0.02 -22.68 -21.53
CA HIS A 320 -0.83 -21.49 -21.43
C HIS A 320 0.00 -20.19 -21.47
N PHE A 321 1.21 -20.21 -20.91
CA PHE A 321 2.13 -19.08 -20.97
C PHE A 321 2.55 -18.75 -22.41
N LEU A 322 3.04 -19.76 -23.15
CA LEU A 322 3.47 -19.59 -24.53
C LEU A 322 2.31 -19.27 -25.45
N GLY A 323 1.15 -19.91 -25.25
CA GLY A 323 -0.05 -19.66 -26.06
C GLY A 323 -0.64 -18.26 -25.90
N ALA A 324 -0.30 -17.55 -24.82
CA ALA A 324 -0.75 -16.17 -24.59
C ALA A 324 0.16 -15.11 -25.24
N LEU A 325 1.36 -15.47 -25.70
CA LEU A 325 2.31 -14.53 -26.32
C LEU A 325 2.09 -14.44 -27.84
N PRO A 326 2.12 -13.23 -28.43
CA PRO A 326 2.14 -13.07 -29.88
C PRO A 326 3.37 -13.75 -30.53
N ASP A 327 3.21 -14.26 -31.75
CA ASP A 327 4.30 -14.86 -32.53
C ASP A 327 5.33 -13.83 -33.04
N THR A 328 4.95 -12.56 -33.06
CA THR A 328 5.78 -11.41 -33.45
C THR A 328 6.78 -10.96 -32.40
N VAL A 329 6.72 -11.52 -31.18
CA VAL A 329 7.57 -11.10 -30.07
C VAL A 329 9.04 -11.39 -30.37
N LYS A 330 9.88 -10.35 -30.28
CA LYS A 330 11.33 -10.42 -30.48
C LYS A 330 12.11 -10.23 -29.19
N THR A 331 11.57 -9.45 -28.25
CA THR A 331 12.21 -9.18 -26.95
C THR A 331 11.19 -9.28 -25.83
N ILE A 332 11.57 -9.98 -24.77
CA ILE A 332 10.79 -10.14 -23.54
C ILE A 332 11.61 -9.55 -22.39
N ALA A 333 11.03 -8.63 -21.62
CA ALA A 333 11.57 -8.23 -20.33
C ALA A 333 10.73 -8.86 -19.22
N VAL A 334 11.38 -9.53 -18.27
CA VAL A 334 10.71 -10.18 -17.14
C VAL A 334 11.00 -9.38 -15.89
N LEU A 335 9.95 -8.96 -15.19
CA LEU A 335 10.06 -8.10 -14.02
C LEU A 335 9.74 -8.89 -12.75
N ASP A 336 10.74 -9.02 -11.90
CA ASP A 336 10.63 -9.67 -10.61
C ASP A 336 10.60 -8.64 -9.49
N ARG A 337 9.59 -8.73 -8.62
CA ARG A 337 9.47 -7.91 -7.42
C ARG A 337 10.17 -8.56 -6.23
N THR A 338 11.37 -9.09 -6.44
CA THR A 338 12.17 -9.76 -5.41
C THR A 338 13.67 -9.66 -5.74
N LYS A 339 14.53 -10.09 -4.82
CA LYS A 339 15.96 -10.24 -5.05
C LYS A 339 16.42 -11.56 -4.43
N GLU A 340 17.06 -12.41 -5.23
CA GLU A 340 17.76 -13.61 -4.76
C GLU A 340 19.29 -13.39 -4.90
N PRO A 341 19.99 -12.94 -3.85
CA PRO A 341 21.43 -12.65 -3.96
C PRO A 341 22.23 -13.87 -4.40
N GLY A 342 22.97 -13.74 -5.50
CA GLY A 342 23.83 -14.81 -6.04
C GLY A 342 23.13 -15.84 -6.93
N SER A 343 21.83 -15.69 -7.20
CA SER A 343 21.13 -16.53 -8.17
C SER A 343 21.55 -16.18 -9.61
N ALA A 344 21.28 -17.09 -10.55
CA ALA A 344 21.45 -16.83 -11.98
C ALA A 344 20.43 -15.82 -12.56
N GLY A 345 19.46 -15.41 -11.75
CA GLY A 345 18.36 -14.50 -12.09
C GLY A 345 17.20 -14.69 -11.12
N GLU A 346 16.23 -13.81 -11.13
CA GLU A 346 15.08 -13.90 -10.24
C GLU A 346 14.08 -15.00 -10.68
N PRO A 347 13.16 -15.45 -9.79
CA PRO A 347 12.34 -16.65 -10.04
C PRO A 347 11.49 -16.62 -11.31
N LEU A 348 10.75 -15.51 -11.57
CA LEU A 348 9.91 -15.43 -12.75
C LEU A 348 10.76 -15.38 -14.03
N TYR A 349 11.85 -14.62 -14.01
CA TYR A 349 12.82 -14.61 -15.11
C TYR A 349 13.33 -16.02 -15.45
N GLN A 350 13.74 -16.81 -14.46
CA GLN A 350 14.20 -18.17 -14.70
C GLN A 350 13.10 -19.07 -15.28
N ASP A 351 11.87 -18.97 -14.78
CA ASP A 351 10.74 -19.74 -15.30
C ASP A 351 10.42 -19.38 -16.76
N VAL A 352 10.45 -18.09 -17.11
CA VAL A 352 10.21 -17.62 -18.49
C VAL A 352 11.31 -18.09 -19.44
N VAL A 353 12.59 -18.01 -19.03
CA VAL A 353 13.71 -18.52 -19.82
C VAL A 353 13.55 -20.03 -20.06
N THR A 354 13.17 -20.77 -19.02
CA THR A 354 12.95 -22.23 -19.09
C THR A 354 11.78 -22.56 -20.01
N ALA A 355 10.63 -21.90 -19.84
CA ALA A 355 9.44 -22.09 -20.66
C ALA A 355 9.69 -21.80 -22.14
N ALA A 356 10.40 -20.71 -22.46
CA ALA A 356 10.75 -20.37 -23.84
C ALA A 356 11.74 -21.38 -24.45
N ALA A 357 12.75 -21.83 -23.69
CA ALA A 357 13.72 -22.81 -24.16
C ALA A 357 13.09 -24.19 -24.40
N GLU A 358 12.29 -24.68 -23.45
CA GLU A 358 11.57 -25.95 -23.57
C GLU A 358 10.51 -25.88 -24.67
N GLY A 359 9.78 -24.77 -24.78
CA GLY A 359 8.79 -24.55 -25.83
C GLY A 359 9.39 -24.60 -27.23
N LEU A 360 10.58 -24.00 -27.42
CA LEU A 360 11.30 -24.08 -28.70
C LEU A 360 11.80 -25.48 -28.99
N ALA A 361 12.42 -26.14 -28.00
CA ALA A 361 12.91 -27.50 -28.16
C ALA A 361 11.76 -28.49 -28.46
N GLY A 362 10.59 -28.26 -27.88
CA GLY A 362 9.38 -29.06 -28.07
C GLY A 362 8.53 -28.67 -29.28
N GLY A 363 8.84 -27.57 -29.98
CA GLY A 363 8.06 -27.08 -31.12
C GLY A 363 6.68 -26.50 -30.76
N THR A 364 6.49 -26.08 -29.51
CA THR A 364 5.24 -25.48 -29.00
C THR A 364 5.34 -23.97 -28.76
N ALA A 365 6.54 -23.38 -28.87
CA ALA A 365 6.72 -21.93 -28.79
C ALA A 365 6.08 -21.22 -30.00
N PRO A 366 5.45 -20.05 -29.80
CA PRO A 366 4.83 -19.29 -30.89
C PRO A 366 5.87 -18.62 -31.81
N PHE A 367 7.08 -18.39 -31.31
CA PHE A 367 8.16 -17.74 -32.03
C PHE A 367 9.09 -18.75 -32.72
N ALA A 368 9.57 -18.39 -33.91
CA ALA A 368 10.46 -19.25 -34.73
C ALA A 368 11.90 -19.37 -34.17
N GLN A 369 12.31 -18.42 -33.33
CA GLN A 369 13.62 -18.38 -32.70
C GLN A 369 13.50 -17.83 -31.28
N MET A 370 14.49 -18.09 -30.44
CA MET A 370 14.52 -17.58 -29.07
C MET A 370 14.44 -16.05 -29.07
N PRO A 371 13.38 -15.45 -28.47
CA PRO A 371 13.35 -14.02 -28.28
C PRO A 371 14.48 -13.63 -27.33
N ARG A 372 14.94 -12.38 -27.43
CA ARG A 372 15.86 -11.87 -26.43
C ARG A 372 15.12 -11.73 -25.11
N ILE A 373 15.57 -12.42 -24.07
CA ILE A 373 14.96 -12.36 -22.74
C ILE A 373 15.90 -11.62 -21.80
N ILE A 374 15.42 -10.54 -21.19
CA ILE A 374 16.13 -9.79 -20.14
C ILE A 374 15.34 -9.83 -18.84
N GLY A 375 16.02 -9.89 -17.70
CA GLY A 375 15.44 -9.84 -16.36
C GLY A 375 15.70 -8.49 -15.70
N GLY A 376 14.70 -7.98 -14.99
CA GLY A 376 14.77 -6.72 -14.24
C GLY A 376 14.14 -6.85 -12.87
N ARG A 377 14.71 -6.15 -11.89
CA ARG A 377 14.11 -6.01 -10.55
C ARG A 377 13.46 -4.66 -10.40
N TYR A 378 12.30 -4.64 -9.76
CA TYR A 378 11.55 -3.42 -9.48
C TYR A 378 10.86 -3.49 -8.11
N GLY A 379 10.42 -2.35 -7.59
CA GLY A 379 9.36 -2.29 -6.59
C GLY A 379 9.64 -2.95 -5.23
N LEU A 380 10.90 -3.26 -4.92
CA LEU A 380 11.31 -3.83 -3.62
C LEU A 380 10.87 -2.90 -2.48
N SER A 381 10.27 -3.45 -1.43
CA SER A 381 9.80 -2.68 -0.28
C SER A 381 8.90 -1.49 -0.66
N SER A 382 7.93 -1.70 -1.55
CA SER A 382 7.05 -0.67 -2.11
C SER A 382 7.79 0.52 -2.72
N LYS A 383 9.01 0.34 -3.23
CA LYS A 383 9.62 1.32 -4.14
C LYS A 383 8.64 1.61 -5.28
N GLU A 384 8.53 2.88 -5.66
CA GLU A 384 7.60 3.28 -6.71
C GLU A 384 7.90 2.58 -8.04
N PHE A 385 6.83 2.38 -8.81
CA PHE A 385 6.88 1.84 -10.16
C PHE A 385 5.88 2.60 -11.03
N THR A 386 6.39 3.59 -11.75
CA THR A 386 5.59 4.60 -12.46
C THR A 386 5.58 4.34 -13.98
N PRO A 387 4.68 4.99 -14.73
CA PRO A 387 4.70 4.94 -16.19
C PRO A 387 6.04 5.36 -16.82
N ALA A 388 6.71 6.35 -16.23
CA ALA A 388 8.05 6.77 -16.64
C ALA A 388 9.07 5.63 -16.57
N MET A 389 9.05 4.85 -15.48
CA MET A 389 9.91 3.68 -15.31
C MET A 389 9.58 2.57 -16.32
N VAL A 390 8.29 2.34 -16.58
CA VAL A 390 7.83 1.40 -17.61
C VAL A 390 8.33 1.81 -18.99
N LYS A 391 8.21 3.09 -19.34
CA LYS A 391 8.72 3.63 -20.60
C LYS A 391 10.24 3.43 -20.72
N GLY A 392 10.99 3.68 -19.65
CA GLY A 392 12.44 3.42 -19.59
C GLY A 392 12.80 1.95 -19.89
N ILE A 393 11.99 0.99 -19.43
CA ILE A 393 12.20 -0.43 -19.75
C ILE A 393 11.92 -0.71 -21.22
N PHE A 394 10.83 -0.20 -21.80
CA PHE A 394 10.56 -0.37 -23.23
C PHE A 394 11.61 0.28 -24.14
N ASP A 395 12.19 1.40 -23.69
CA ASP A 395 13.30 2.07 -24.36
C ASP A 395 14.59 1.26 -24.26
N GLU A 396 14.86 0.64 -23.11
CA GLU A 396 15.96 -0.31 -22.96
C GLU A 396 15.81 -1.49 -23.93
N MET A 397 14.61 -2.09 -24.00
CA MET A 397 14.29 -3.21 -24.90
C MET A 397 14.48 -2.88 -26.39
N ALA A 398 14.40 -1.59 -26.77
CA ALA A 398 14.61 -1.15 -28.15
C ALA A 398 16.10 -1.04 -28.53
N LYS A 399 17.02 -1.09 -27.56
CA LYS A 399 18.46 -1.02 -27.81
C LYS A 399 18.98 -2.28 -28.50
N GLU A 400 20.05 -2.13 -29.28
CA GLU A 400 20.71 -3.26 -29.94
C GLU A 400 21.24 -4.29 -28.93
N GLN A 401 21.71 -3.82 -27.77
CA GLN A 401 22.19 -4.62 -26.64
C GLN A 401 21.56 -4.13 -25.34
N PRO A 402 20.31 -4.57 -25.02
CA PRO A 402 19.66 -4.17 -23.79
C PRO A 402 20.40 -4.76 -22.58
N LYS A 403 20.45 -4.00 -21.50
CA LYS A 403 21.00 -4.40 -20.21
C LYS A 403 20.13 -5.51 -19.62
N ASN A 404 20.74 -6.67 -19.40
CA ASN A 404 20.14 -7.76 -18.62
C ASN A 404 20.45 -7.57 -17.12
N HIS A 405 19.68 -8.23 -16.25
CA HIS A 405 19.80 -8.17 -14.79
C HIS A 405 19.74 -6.75 -14.21
N PHE A 406 18.92 -5.90 -14.82
CA PHE A 406 18.82 -4.49 -14.48
C PHE A 406 18.02 -4.23 -13.20
N THR A 407 18.07 -3.00 -12.72
CA THR A 407 17.15 -2.46 -11.71
C THR A 407 16.46 -1.22 -12.28
N ILE A 408 15.26 -0.90 -11.79
CA ILE A 408 14.53 0.33 -12.15
C ILE A 408 13.98 0.99 -10.89
N GLY A 409 13.99 2.32 -10.84
CA GLY A 409 13.53 3.11 -9.69
C GLY A 409 14.58 3.38 -8.60
N ILE A 410 15.86 3.09 -8.85
CA ILE A 410 16.99 3.44 -7.98
C ILE A 410 18.16 3.98 -8.81
N ILE A 411 19.12 4.63 -8.14
CA ILE A 411 20.41 5.03 -8.73
C ILE A 411 21.48 4.05 -8.25
N ASP A 412 21.81 3.06 -9.09
CA ASP A 412 22.87 2.10 -8.81
C ASP A 412 24.19 2.55 -9.45
N ASP A 413 24.94 3.35 -8.69
CA ASP A 413 26.27 3.85 -9.05
C ASP A 413 27.42 2.93 -8.63
N VAL A 414 27.11 1.76 -8.06
CA VAL A 414 28.10 0.79 -7.59
C VAL A 414 28.23 -0.38 -8.58
N THR A 415 27.12 -1.01 -8.94
CA THR A 415 27.10 -2.13 -9.89
C THR A 415 26.50 -1.77 -11.25
N HIS A 416 26.05 -0.52 -11.41
CA HIS A 416 25.56 0.04 -12.68
C HIS A 416 24.41 -0.78 -13.30
N THR A 417 23.57 -1.39 -12.47
CA THR A 417 22.41 -2.18 -12.93
C THR A 417 21.19 -1.32 -13.23
N SER A 418 21.10 -0.10 -12.69
CA SER A 418 19.93 0.76 -12.89
C SER A 418 19.76 1.19 -14.35
N LEU A 419 18.51 1.32 -14.79
CA LEU A 419 18.13 1.92 -16.06
C LEU A 419 17.81 3.41 -15.88
N ASP A 420 18.14 4.20 -16.89
CA ASP A 420 17.72 5.60 -16.99
C ASP A 420 16.28 5.68 -17.49
N TYR A 421 15.54 6.69 -17.03
CA TYR A 421 14.19 7.00 -17.49
C TYR A 421 13.92 8.51 -17.33
N ASP A 422 12.95 9.04 -18.07
CA ASP A 422 12.53 10.44 -17.95
C ASP A 422 11.48 10.58 -16.84
N PRO A 423 11.80 11.16 -15.67
CA PRO A 423 10.85 11.29 -14.57
C PRO A 423 9.70 12.25 -14.87
N ALA A 424 9.79 13.09 -15.92
CA ALA A 424 8.73 14.01 -16.32
C ALA A 424 7.66 13.36 -17.22
N PHE A 425 7.84 12.10 -17.61
CA PHE A 425 6.86 11.37 -18.42
C PHE A 425 5.59 11.06 -17.60
N ASP A 426 4.49 11.68 -18.00
CA ASP A 426 3.15 11.52 -17.42
C ASP A 426 2.16 11.05 -18.49
N ILE A 427 1.22 10.21 -18.08
CA ILE A 427 0.17 9.64 -18.95
C ILE A 427 -1.24 9.85 -18.36
N GLU A 428 -1.34 10.43 -17.16
CA GLU A 428 -2.65 10.64 -16.55
C GLU A 428 -3.44 11.73 -17.32
N PRO A 429 -4.69 11.46 -17.72
CA PRO A 429 -5.46 12.39 -18.53
C PRO A 429 -6.06 13.56 -17.72
N ASP A 430 -6.31 14.68 -18.40
CA ASP A 430 -6.81 15.93 -17.78
C ASP A 430 -8.19 15.79 -17.09
N ASP A 431 -8.99 14.79 -17.47
CA ASP A 431 -10.32 14.53 -16.90
C ASP A 431 -10.29 13.65 -15.63
N VAL A 432 -9.10 13.39 -15.08
CA VAL A 432 -8.90 12.73 -13.79
C VAL A 432 -8.49 13.77 -12.75
N VAL A 433 -9.26 13.87 -11.67
CA VAL A 433 -8.88 14.69 -10.51
C VAL A 433 -7.83 13.93 -9.70
N ARG A 434 -6.66 14.55 -9.54
CA ARG A 434 -5.45 14.04 -8.89
C ARG A 434 -5.17 14.93 -7.69
N ALA A 435 -5.61 14.50 -6.52
CA ALA A 435 -5.58 15.30 -5.30
C ALA A 435 -4.57 14.76 -4.28
N VAL A 436 -3.68 15.64 -3.81
CA VAL A 436 -2.68 15.34 -2.77
C VAL A 436 -2.99 16.12 -1.51
N PHE A 437 -3.03 15.43 -0.36
CA PHE A 437 -3.32 16.04 0.93
C PHE A 437 -2.19 15.80 1.91
N TRP A 438 -1.63 16.89 2.43
CA TRP A 438 -0.59 16.89 3.44
C TRP A 438 -1.21 17.15 4.81
N GLY A 439 -1.16 16.14 5.68
CA GLY A 439 -1.68 16.20 7.05
C GLY A 439 -0.66 15.78 8.10
N LEU A 440 -1.00 15.98 9.36
CA LEU A 440 -0.26 15.51 10.53
C LEU A 440 -0.90 14.21 11.06
N GLY A 441 -0.06 13.25 11.46
CA GLY A 441 -0.53 12.05 12.14
C GLY A 441 -1.39 12.40 13.35
N SER A 442 -2.65 11.95 13.34
CA SER A 442 -3.71 12.20 14.33
C SER A 442 -4.49 13.52 14.20
N ASP A 443 -4.32 14.31 13.13
CA ASP A 443 -5.16 15.50 12.87
C ASP A 443 -6.52 15.19 12.21
N GLY A 444 -6.73 13.94 11.79
CA GLY A 444 -7.96 13.46 11.16
C GLY A 444 -8.00 13.60 9.64
N THR A 445 -6.93 14.05 8.98
CA THR A 445 -6.84 14.21 7.51
C THR A 445 -7.08 12.89 6.78
N VAL A 446 -6.36 11.82 7.16
CA VAL A 446 -6.51 10.51 6.52
C VAL A 446 -7.95 10.01 6.67
N GLY A 447 -8.53 10.11 7.88
CA GLY A 447 -9.92 9.72 8.12
C GLY A 447 -10.95 10.53 7.32
N ALA A 448 -10.72 11.83 7.14
CA ALA A 448 -11.55 12.66 6.26
C ALA A 448 -11.42 12.21 4.80
N ASN A 449 -10.21 11.92 4.33
CA ASN A 449 -9.99 11.45 2.97
C ASN A 449 -10.61 10.07 2.72
N HIS A 450 -10.50 9.12 3.65
CA HIS A 450 -11.26 7.87 3.58
C HIS A 450 -12.76 8.13 3.37
N ASN A 451 -13.33 9.09 4.11
CA ASN A 451 -14.73 9.45 3.95
C ASN A 451 -15.02 10.15 2.61
N SER A 452 -14.16 11.09 2.17
CA SER A 452 -14.30 11.78 0.89
C SER A 452 -14.35 10.81 -0.28
N ILE A 453 -13.46 9.82 -0.30
CA ILE A 453 -13.41 8.79 -1.35
C ILE A 453 -14.67 7.94 -1.30
N LYS A 454 -15.16 7.57 -0.11
CA LYS A 454 -16.42 6.83 0.04
C LYS A 454 -17.61 7.62 -0.48
N ILE A 455 -17.71 8.90 -0.13
CA ILE A 455 -18.78 9.78 -0.63
C ILE A 455 -18.71 9.87 -2.15
N ILE A 456 -17.56 10.21 -2.74
CA ILE A 456 -17.46 10.38 -4.19
C ILE A 456 -17.68 9.05 -4.91
N GLY A 457 -17.07 7.96 -4.45
CA GLY A 457 -17.20 6.65 -5.07
C GLY A 457 -18.59 6.03 -4.95
N GLU A 458 -19.29 6.20 -3.83
CA GLU A 458 -20.64 5.63 -3.63
C GLU A 458 -21.75 6.52 -4.20
N GLU A 459 -21.58 7.85 -4.16
CA GLU A 459 -22.64 8.80 -4.49
C GLU A 459 -22.56 9.38 -5.90
N THR A 460 -21.52 9.03 -6.66
CA THR A 460 -21.31 9.46 -8.06
C THR A 460 -20.95 8.26 -8.95
N ASP A 461 -21.04 8.44 -10.27
CA ASP A 461 -20.63 7.42 -11.24
C ASP A 461 -19.10 7.31 -11.39
N ASN A 462 -18.33 8.23 -10.78
CA ASN A 462 -16.87 8.19 -10.86
C ASN A 462 -16.33 6.93 -10.17
N PHE A 463 -15.23 6.44 -10.73
CA PHE A 463 -14.30 5.58 -10.01
C PHE A 463 -13.49 6.45 -9.05
N ALA A 464 -13.19 5.89 -7.89
CA ALA A 464 -12.43 6.56 -6.85
C ALA A 464 -11.31 5.63 -6.37
N GLN A 465 -10.12 6.19 -6.20
CA GLN A 465 -8.93 5.51 -5.68
C GLN A 465 -8.35 6.31 -4.51
N GLY A 466 -7.89 5.61 -3.48
CA GLY A 466 -7.18 6.20 -2.35
C GLY A 466 -5.94 5.42 -1.96
N TYR A 467 -4.81 6.12 -1.85
CA TYR A 467 -3.58 5.58 -1.28
C TYR A 467 -3.02 6.53 -0.22
N PHE A 468 -2.55 5.98 0.90
CA PHE A 468 -2.15 6.76 2.07
C PHE A 468 -0.72 6.41 2.47
N VAL A 469 0.17 7.40 2.39
CA VAL A 469 1.55 7.29 2.82
C VAL A 469 1.65 7.73 4.28
N TYR A 470 2.07 6.80 5.11
CA TYR A 470 2.34 7.03 6.52
C TYR A 470 3.84 7.05 6.78
N ASP A 471 4.27 7.84 7.76
CA ASP A 471 5.63 7.81 8.27
C ASP A 471 5.78 6.68 9.31
N SER A 472 7.00 6.15 9.42
CA SER A 472 7.47 5.29 10.51
C SER A 472 7.27 5.88 11.91
N LYS A 473 7.23 7.22 12.03
CA LYS A 473 7.03 7.93 13.29
C LYS A 473 5.57 7.84 13.73
N LYS A 474 5.32 7.17 14.87
CA LYS A 474 3.96 6.93 15.42
C LYS A 474 3.13 8.18 15.75
N SER A 475 3.76 9.34 15.98
CA SER A 475 3.06 10.58 16.33
C SER A 475 3.71 11.82 15.75
N GLY A 476 2.89 12.82 15.41
CA GLY A 476 3.33 14.12 14.89
C GLY A 476 4.11 14.02 13.58
N ALA A 477 3.83 12.99 12.78
CA ALA A 477 4.53 12.70 11.55
C ALA A 477 3.72 13.13 10.34
N ARG A 478 4.38 13.35 9.20
CA ARG A 478 3.71 13.74 7.96
C ARG A 478 2.91 12.57 7.41
N THR A 479 1.67 12.82 7.03
CA THR A 479 0.84 11.88 6.27
C THR A 479 0.51 12.49 4.91
N VAL A 480 0.57 11.68 3.86
CA VAL A 480 0.25 12.11 2.50
C VAL A 480 -0.86 11.23 1.97
N SER A 481 -1.97 11.83 1.56
CA SER A 481 -3.07 11.09 0.91
C SER A 481 -3.06 11.40 -0.58
N HIS A 482 -3.08 10.37 -1.42
CA HIS A 482 -3.17 10.46 -2.87
C HIS A 482 -4.54 9.94 -3.30
N LEU A 483 -5.37 10.82 -3.85
CA LEU A 483 -6.72 10.50 -4.26
C LEU A 483 -6.88 10.72 -5.76
N ARG A 484 -7.47 9.75 -6.45
CA ARG A 484 -7.85 9.87 -7.86
C ARG A 484 -9.34 9.70 -8.04
N PHE A 485 -9.94 10.52 -8.90
CA PHE A 485 -11.34 10.43 -9.27
C PHE A 485 -11.48 10.62 -10.78
N GLY A 486 -12.24 9.75 -11.43
CA GLY A 486 -12.47 9.88 -12.86
C GLY A 486 -13.58 8.97 -13.39
N PRO A 487 -13.99 9.16 -14.65
CA PRO A 487 -15.12 8.44 -15.24
C PRO A 487 -14.77 7.00 -15.66
N ARG A 488 -13.49 6.60 -15.57
CA ARG A 488 -12.97 5.31 -16.02
C ARG A 488 -12.32 4.55 -14.86
N PRO A 489 -12.21 3.21 -14.94
CA PRO A 489 -11.42 2.43 -14.00
C PRO A 489 -10.01 3.00 -13.85
N ILE A 490 -9.53 3.09 -12.61
CA ILE A 490 -8.23 3.68 -12.27
C ILE A 490 -7.24 2.53 -12.10
N HIS A 491 -6.27 2.44 -13.00
CA HIS A 491 -5.19 1.44 -12.99
C HIS A 491 -3.90 1.96 -12.34
N SER A 492 -3.90 3.22 -11.92
CA SER A 492 -2.72 3.98 -11.50
C SER A 492 -2.19 3.55 -10.12
N THR A 493 -1.57 2.38 -10.04
CA THR A 493 -0.99 1.80 -8.80
C THR A 493 0.37 2.42 -8.44
N TYR A 494 0.44 3.75 -8.48
CA TYR A 494 1.61 4.58 -8.16
C TYR A 494 1.16 5.87 -7.47
N LEU A 495 2.09 6.60 -6.84
CA LEU A 495 1.81 7.90 -6.23
C LEU A 495 1.47 8.95 -7.29
N ILE A 496 0.77 10.00 -6.88
CA ILE A 496 0.50 11.16 -7.75
C ILE A 496 1.78 12.01 -7.79
N ASN A 497 2.37 12.13 -8.98
CA ASN A 497 3.52 13.00 -9.24
C ASN A 497 3.08 14.39 -9.75
N THR A 498 1.97 14.44 -10.48
CA THR A 498 1.38 15.66 -11.06
C THR A 498 -0.06 15.78 -10.57
N ALA A 499 -0.33 16.78 -9.74
CA ALA A 499 -1.60 16.96 -9.03
C ALA A 499 -2.28 18.27 -9.46
N ASN A 500 -3.56 18.17 -9.83
CA ASN A 500 -4.40 19.33 -10.11
C ASN A 500 -5.05 19.93 -8.84
N PHE A 501 -4.94 19.23 -7.71
CA PHE A 501 -5.35 19.73 -6.41
C PHE A 501 -4.34 19.37 -5.31
N VAL A 502 -3.89 20.34 -4.53
CA VAL A 502 -3.00 20.13 -3.38
C VAL A 502 -3.57 20.79 -2.14
N ALA A 503 -3.73 20.05 -1.05
CA ALA A 503 -4.14 20.59 0.25
C ALA A 503 -3.03 20.45 1.28
N VAL A 504 -2.77 21.53 2.02
CA VAL A 504 -1.81 21.58 3.12
C VAL A 504 -2.56 21.93 4.40
N HIS A 505 -2.77 20.93 5.26
CA HIS A 505 -3.56 21.09 6.49
C HIS A 505 -2.75 21.63 7.66
N GLN A 506 -1.43 21.75 7.51
CA GLN A 506 -0.50 22.25 8.52
C GLN A 506 0.39 23.35 7.93
N PHE A 507 0.14 24.61 8.29
CA PHE A 507 0.90 25.74 7.76
C PHE A 507 2.42 25.59 7.93
N GLY A 508 2.86 25.13 9.11
CA GLY A 508 4.29 24.97 9.43
C GLY A 508 5.05 23.97 8.56
N PHE A 509 4.36 23.15 7.75
CA PHE A 509 5.01 22.25 6.80
C PHE A 509 5.66 22.98 5.63
N LEU A 510 5.12 24.14 5.24
CA LEU A 510 5.66 24.98 4.16
C LEU A 510 7.09 25.48 4.45
N GLN A 511 7.49 25.53 5.73
CA GLN A 511 8.84 25.91 6.15
C GLN A 511 9.78 24.71 6.31
N ARG A 512 9.36 23.49 5.96
CA ARG A 512 10.13 22.27 6.27
C ARG A 512 10.22 21.29 5.12
N TYR A 513 9.30 21.38 4.17
CA TYR A 513 9.16 20.41 3.09
C TYR A 513 8.68 21.11 1.83
N GLU A 514 9.10 20.57 0.69
CA GLU A 514 8.57 20.90 -0.63
C GLU A 514 7.15 20.33 -0.79
N MET A 515 6.15 21.13 -0.41
CA MET A 515 4.74 20.71 -0.36
C MET A 515 4.00 20.88 -1.69
N LEU A 516 4.47 21.80 -2.53
CA LEU A 516 3.86 22.14 -3.81
C LEU A 516 4.59 21.50 -5.01
N GLY A 517 5.60 20.68 -4.76
CA GLY A 517 6.40 20.01 -5.79
C GLY A 517 5.55 19.24 -6.81
N ALA A 518 4.52 18.53 -6.34
CA ALA A 518 3.60 17.76 -7.18
C ALA A 518 2.51 18.62 -7.85
N ALA A 519 2.35 19.90 -7.50
CA ALA A 519 1.32 20.75 -8.10
C ALA A 519 1.62 21.02 -9.58
N GLU A 520 0.67 20.73 -10.46
CA GLU A 520 0.77 21.09 -11.87
C GLU A 520 0.52 22.58 -12.12
N LYS A 521 0.81 23.05 -13.33
CA LYS A 521 0.52 24.42 -13.72
C LYS A 521 -0.99 24.69 -13.67
N GLY A 522 -1.41 25.73 -12.95
CA GLY A 522 -2.82 26.11 -12.80
C GLY A 522 -3.57 25.32 -11.73
N ALA A 523 -2.89 24.45 -10.97
CA ALA A 523 -3.51 23.64 -9.92
C ALA A 523 -4.12 24.48 -8.80
N THR A 524 -5.13 23.92 -8.14
CA THR A 524 -5.77 24.52 -6.98
C THR A 524 -5.04 24.11 -5.70
N VAL A 525 -4.66 25.10 -4.88
CA VAL A 525 -4.00 24.90 -3.59
C VAL A 525 -4.93 25.31 -2.47
N LEU A 526 -5.20 24.42 -1.53
CA LEU A 526 -5.95 24.69 -0.30
C LEU A 526 -5.01 24.70 0.90
N LEU A 527 -4.90 25.83 1.59
CA LEU A 527 -3.99 26.00 2.72
C LEU A 527 -4.77 26.32 4.01
N ASN A 528 -4.57 25.50 5.04
CA ASN A 528 -4.96 25.84 6.41
C ASN A 528 -3.92 26.80 7.00
N ALA A 529 -4.25 28.08 7.11
CA ALA A 529 -3.36 29.14 7.57
C ALA A 529 -3.92 29.83 8.82
N PRO A 530 -3.16 29.95 9.92
CA PRO A 530 -3.62 30.58 11.16
C PRO A 530 -3.49 32.13 11.09
N PHE A 531 -3.80 32.72 9.94
CA PHE A 531 -3.65 34.14 9.66
C PHE A 531 -4.84 34.65 8.84
N PRO A 532 -5.20 35.94 8.98
CA PRO A 532 -6.17 36.59 8.09
C PRO A 532 -5.77 36.45 6.62
N ALA A 533 -6.75 36.24 5.73
CA ALA A 533 -6.51 35.93 4.32
C ALA A 533 -5.66 36.98 3.57
N ASP A 534 -5.76 38.25 3.95
CA ASP A 534 -4.99 39.37 3.40
C ASP A 534 -3.52 39.41 3.89
N GLN A 535 -3.19 38.66 4.95
CA GLN A 535 -1.87 38.58 5.54
C GLN A 535 -1.13 37.29 5.20
N VAL A 536 -1.85 36.20 4.86
CA VAL A 536 -1.26 34.86 4.60
C VAL A 536 -0.09 34.95 3.62
N TRP A 537 -0.21 35.73 2.55
CA TRP A 537 0.85 35.86 1.54
C TRP A 537 2.19 36.24 2.16
N ASN A 538 2.22 37.17 3.12
CA ASN A 538 3.45 37.67 3.73
C ASN A 538 4.13 36.65 4.66
N GLU A 539 3.38 35.68 5.15
CA GLU A 539 3.85 34.61 6.04
C GLU A 539 4.36 33.38 5.28
N LEU A 540 4.12 33.32 3.96
CA LEU A 540 4.61 32.23 3.12
C LEU A 540 6.13 32.33 2.94
N PRO A 541 6.85 31.20 2.97
CA PRO A 541 8.27 31.18 2.58
C PRO A 541 8.48 31.61 1.14
N ARG A 542 9.66 32.17 0.85
CA ARG A 542 9.99 32.72 -0.46
C ARG A 542 9.89 31.69 -1.59
N HIS A 543 10.36 30.46 -1.35
CA HIS A 543 10.27 29.38 -2.34
C HIS A 543 8.81 29.01 -2.66
N VAL A 544 7.94 28.95 -1.65
CA VAL A 544 6.50 28.68 -1.82
C VAL A 544 5.81 29.78 -2.63
N GLN A 545 6.11 31.06 -2.32
CA GLN A 545 5.59 32.17 -3.13
C GLN A 545 6.03 32.06 -4.59
N GLN A 546 7.30 31.71 -4.82
CA GLN A 546 7.85 31.56 -6.17
C GLN A 546 7.18 30.42 -6.93
N GLU A 547 6.98 29.26 -6.30
CA GLU A 547 6.26 28.14 -6.90
C GLU A 547 4.82 28.48 -7.27
N ILE A 548 4.10 29.19 -6.38
CA ILE A 548 2.72 29.63 -6.65
C ILE A 548 2.66 30.54 -7.88
N ILE A 549 3.63 31.43 -8.05
CA ILE A 549 3.72 32.34 -9.20
C ILE A 549 4.10 31.57 -10.47
N ASP A 550 5.19 30.80 -10.43
CA ASP A 550 5.75 30.13 -11.61
C ASP A 550 4.79 29.08 -12.19
N LYS A 551 4.05 28.39 -11.32
CA LYS A 551 3.03 27.40 -11.70
C LYS A 551 1.65 28.02 -11.86
N GLU A 552 1.47 29.33 -11.72
CA GLU A 552 0.16 30.01 -11.84
C GLU A 552 -0.94 29.37 -10.96
N LEU A 553 -0.59 29.02 -9.72
CA LEU A 553 -1.48 28.27 -8.82
C LEU A 553 -2.64 29.13 -8.30
N LYS A 554 -3.80 28.51 -8.11
CA LYS A 554 -4.98 29.14 -7.50
C LYS A 554 -4.96 28.90 -5.99
N LEU A 555 -4.57 29.90 -5.21
CA LEU A 555 -4.41 29.79 -3.77
C LEU A 555 -5.72 30.09 -3.01
N TYR A 556 -6.22 29.10 -2.28
CA TYR A 556 -7.33 29.22 -1.35
C TYR A 556 -6.83 29.03 0.09
N VAL A 557 -7.31 29.85 1.02
CA VAL A 557 -6.90 29.85 2.42
C VAL A 557 -8.09 29.82 3.37
N ILE A 558 -7.89 29.21 4.52
CA ILE A 558 -8.84 29.17 5.63
C ILE A 558 -8.09 29.01 6.96
N ASP A 559 -8.52 29.69 8.02
CA ASP A 559 -8.13 29.33 9.39
C ASP A 559 -9.12 28.29 9.93
N ALA A 560 -8.84 27.02 9.66
CA ALA A 560 -9.74 25.94 10.07
C ALA A 560 -9.75 25.75 11.60
N TYR A 561 -8.73 26.22 12.32
CA TYR A 561 -8.67 26.14 13.78
C TYR A 561 -9.55 27.19 14.43
N GLU A 562 -9.58 28.41 13.90
CA GLU A 562 -10.51 29.46 14.33
C GLU A 562 -11.95 29.00 14.11
N VAL A 563 -12.29 28.52 12.91
CA VAL A 563 -13.64 27.99 12.60
C VAL A 563 -14.00 26.82 13.52
N ALA A 564 -13.07 25.90 13.80
CA ALA A 564 -13.31 24.79 14.72
C ALA A 564 -13.55 25.27 16.17
N LYS A 565 -12.86 26.33 16.60
CA LYS A 565 -13.02 26.93 17.93
C LYS A 565 -14.38 27.61 18.09
N GLU A 566 -14.81 28.38 17.09
CA GLU A 566 -16.13 29.04 17.07
C GLU A 566 -17.28 28.03 17.19
N LEU A 567 -17.10 26.84 16.60
CA LEU A 567 -18.11 25.77 16.56
C LEU A 567 -17.97 24.76 17.71
N GLU A 568 -17.05 24.98 18.65
CA GLU A 568 -16.74 24.08 19.76
C GLU A 568 -16.36 22.65 19.32
N LEU A 569 -15.63 22.52 18.20
CA LEU A 569 -15.15 21.24 17.65
C LEU A 569 -13.76 20.84 18.19
N GLY A 570 -13.15 21.69 19.02
CA GLY A 570 -11.79 21.51 19.53
C GLY A 570 -10.75 21.72 18.43
N VAL A 571 -9.74 20.85 18.36
CA VAL A 571 -8.66 20.92 17.36
C VAL A 571 -8.96 20.16 16.06
N ARG A 572 -10.23 19.80 15.82
CA ARG A 572 -10.63 18.95 14.68
C ARG A 572 -10.99 19.79 13.47
N ILE A 573 -10.07 19.83 12.50
CA ILE A 573 -10.23 20.59 11.24
C ILE A 573 -10.76 19.73 10.07
N ASN A 574 -10.90 18.42 10.28
CA ASN A 574 -11.13 17.44 9.23
C ASN A 574 -12.39 17.70 8.37
N THR A 575 -13.52 18.02 9.01
CA THR A 575 -14.80 18.28 8.31
C THR A 575 -14.77 19.63 7.56
N ILE A 576 -14.07 20.61 8.12
CA ILE A 576 -13.90 21.95 7.54
C ILE A 576 -13.05 21.85 6.27
N MET A 577 -11.88 21.22 6.36
CA MET A 577 -10.98 21.03 5.22
C MET A 577 -11.61 20.15 4.13
N GLN A 578 -12.32 19.09 4.53
CA GLN A 578 -13.09 18.25 3.60
C GLN A 578 -14.14 19.07 2.84
N THR A 579 -14.90 19.92 3.54
CA THR A 579 -15.89 20.78 2.90
C THR A 579 -15.25 21.71 1.87
N CYS A 580 -14.12 22.31 2.22
CA CYS A 580 -13.36 23.15 1.29
C CYS A 580 -12.95 22.35 0.05
N PHE A 581 -12.34 21.17 0.21
CA PHE A 581 -11.98 20.30 -0.91
C PHE A 581 -13.15 20.06 -1.87
N PHE A 582 -14.32 19.68 -1.36
CA PHE A 582 -15.50 19.46 -2.22
C PHE A 582 -15.96 20.73 -2.94
N ALA A 583 -15.83 21.90 -2.32
CA ALA A 583 -16.29 23.16 -2.89
C ALA A 583 -15.39 23.69 -4.03
N ILE A 584 -14.08 23.38 -4.00
CA ILE A 584 -13.08 23.96 -4.93
C ILE A 584 -12.30 22.93 -5.75
N SER A 585 -12.52 21.63 -5.57
CA SER A 585 -11.86 20.57 -6.37
C SER A 585 -12.41 20.42 -7.79
N GLY A 586 -13.64 20.87 -8.05
CA GLY A 586 -14.28 20.73 -9.35
C GLY A 586 -14.80 19.32 -9.68
N ILE A 587 -14.73 18.36 -8.75
CA ILE A 587 -15.23 16.98 -8.94
C ILE A 587 -16.75 16.96 -9.13
N LEU A 588 -17.45 17.80 -8.37
CA LEU A 588 -18.91 17.96 -8.42
C LEU A 588 -19.25 19.45 -8.51
N PRO A 589 -20.40 19.81 -9.12
CA PRO A 589 -20.95 21.15 -8.97
C PRO A 589 -21.11 21.50 -7.48
N ARG A 590 -20.78 22.75 -7.12
CA ARG A 590 -20.70 23.19 -5.71
C ARG A 590 -21.97 22.88 -4.90
N ASP A 591 -23.15 23.15 -5.43
CA ASP A 591 -24.42 22.92 -4.73
C ASP A 591 -24.70 21.43 -4.51
N GLU A 592 -24.34 20.59 -5.49
CA GLU A 592 -24.46 19.14 -5.39
C GLU A 592 -23.47 18.57 -4.37
N ALA A 593 -22.24 19.05 -4.38
CA ALA A 593 -21.20 18.65 -3.43
C ALA A 593 -21.63 18.94 -1.98
N ILE A 594 -22.19 20.13 -1.71
CA ILE A 594 -22.70 20.51 -0.38
C ILE A 594 -23.86 19.60 0.03
N ALA A 595 -24.78 19.30 -0.88
CA ALA A 595 -25.91 18.41 -0.60
C ALA A 595 -25.43 17.00 -0.23
N LYS A 596 -24.50 16.42 -1.02
CA LYS A 596 -23.92 15.10 -0.78
C LYS A 596 -23.13 15.01 0.53
N ILE A 597 -22.37 16.05 0.89
CA ILE A 597 -21.68 16.12 2.19
C ILE A 597 -22.69 16.11 3.34
N LYS A 598 -23.77 16.92 3.25
CA LYS A 598 -24.81 16.97 4.30
C LYS A 598 -25.57 15.64 4.41
N GLU A 599 -25.80 14.94 3.30
CA GLU A 599 -26.36 13.59 3.29
C GLU A 599 -25.44 12.58 3.99
N ALA A 600 -24.15 12.57 3.65
CA ALA A 600 -23.16 11.70 4.27
C ALA A 600 -23.00 11.95 5.78
N ILE A 601 -22.97 13.22 6.21
CA ILE A 601 -22.96 13.59 7.63
C ILE A 601 -24.18 13.00 8.35
N ARG A 602 -25.37 13.03 7.74
CA ARG A 602 -26.58 12.45 8.34
C ARG A 602 -26.50 10.91 8.40
N LYS A 603 -25.99 10.24 7.37
CA LYS A 603 -25.77 8.78 7.33
C LYS A 603 -24.80 8.35 8.45
N THR A 604 -23.68 9.05 8.60
CA THR A 604 -22.61 8.71 9.56
C THR A 604 -22.97 9.10 11.00
N TYR A 605 -23.50 10.31 11.22
CA TYR A 605 -23.71 10.87 12.56
C TYR A 605 -25.17 10.84 13.04
N GLY A 606 -26.14 10.43 12.20
CA GLY A 606 -27.56 10.36 12.59
C GLY A 606 -27.80 9.49 13.82
N LYS A 607 -27.05 8.40 13.98
CA LYS A 607 -27.10 7.53 15.17
C LYS A 607 -26.57 8.19 16.46
N ARG A 608 -25.82 9.29 16.34
CA ARG A 608 -25.28 10.07 17.48
C ARG A 608 -26.18 11.24 17.89
N GLY A 609 -27.33 11.43 17.22
CA GLY A 609 -28.34 12.42 17.57
C GLY A 609 -28.31 13.70 16.72
N GLU A 610 -29.48 14.35 16.61
CA GLU A 610 -29.72 15.51 15.74
C GLU A 610 -28.83 16.72 16.06
N VAL A 611 -28.45 16.91 17.33
CA VAL A 611 -27.56 18.01 17.77
C VAL A 611 -26.19 17.89 17.10
N VAL A 612 -25.64 16.67 17.00
CA VAL A 612 -24.34 16.42 16.36
C VAL A 612 -24.44 16.69 14.86
N VAL A 613 -25.51 16.25 14.22
CA VAL A 613 -25.75 16.49 12.78
C VAL A 613 -25.82 17.99 12.49
N ARG A 614 -26.60 18.76 13.28
CA ARG A 614 -26.71 20.22 13.12
C ARG A 614 -25.38 20.95 13.34
N LYS A 615 -24.58 20.55 14.35
CA LYS A 615 -23.24 21.12 14.54
C LYS A 615 -22.33 20.88 13.33
N ASN A 616 -22.38 19.70 12.72
CA ASN A 616 -21.62 19.42 11.51
C ASN A 616 -22.15 20.18 10.28
N TYR A 617 -23.47 20.39 10.16
CA TYR A 617 -24.03 21.24 9.09
C TYR A 617 -23.58 22.69 9.23
N ALA A 618 -23.60 23.23 10.46
CA ALA A 618 -23.06 24.56 10.74
C ALA A 618 -21.57 24.64 10.38
N ALA A 619 -20.80 23.57 10.61
CA ALA A 619 -19.39 23.50 10.20
C ALA A 619 -19.19 23.55 8.69
N VAL A 620 -20.04 22.88 7.91
CA VAL A 620 -20.04 22.95 6.45
C VAL A 620 -20.31 24.39 6.00
N ASP A 621 -21.37 25.01 6.52
CA ASP A 621 -21.76 26.36 6.11
C ASP A 621 -20.72 27.42 6.52
N ALA A 622 -20.15 27.31 7.73
CA ALA A 622 -19.10 28.19 8.22
C ALA A 622 -17.78 28.01 7.46
N ALA A 623 -17.42 26.78 7.07
CA ALA A 623 -16.21 26.54 6.28
C ALA A 623 -16.28 27.30 4.94
N LEU A 624 -17.44 27.30 4.28
CA LEU A 624 -17.63 27.99 3.00
C LEU A 624 -17.60 29.51 3.12
N SER A 625 -18.04 30.08 4.25
CA SER A 625 -17.99 31.53 4.49
C SER A 625 -16.59 32.02 4.88
N HIS A 626 -15.72 31.12 5.35
CA HIS A 626 -14.34 31.41 5.76
C HIS A 626 -13.29 30.90 4.77
N LEU A 627 -13.71 30.43 3.60
CA LEU A 627 -12.84 30.03 2.51
C LEU A 627 -12.62 31.23 1.58
N TYR A 628 -11.37 31.69 1.50
CA TYR A 628 -11.01 32.87 0.71
C TYR A 628 -10.03 32.50 -0.39
N GLU A 629 -10.23 33.05 -1.58
CA GLU A 629 -9.24 33.03 -2.65
C GLU A 629 -8.26 34.20 -2.46
N VAL A 630 -6.96 33.91 -2.46
CA VAL A 630 -5.91 34.90 -2.31
C VAL A 630 -5.48 35.39 -3.69
N THR A 631 -5.50 36.71 -3.89
CA THR A 631 -4.94 37.30 -5.11
C THR A 631 -3.42 37.17 -5.11
N VAL A 632 -2.88 36.34 -6.00
CA VAL A 632 -1.44 36.08 -6.12
C VAL A 632 -0.72 37.28 -6.74
N PRO A 633 0.24 37.92 -6.04
CA PRO A 633 1.09 38.97 -6.59
C PRO A 633 2.04 38.46 -7.68
N ALA A 634 2.51 39.36 -8.55
CA ALA A 634 3.40 38.99 -9.67
C ALA A 634 4.84 38.63 -9.26
N THR A 635 5.26 38.92 -8.02
CA THR A 635 6.64 38.71 -7.56
C THR A 635 6.66 38.20 -6.13
N ALA A 636 7.57 37.27 -5.83
CA ALA A 636 7.83 36.83 -4.47
C ALA A 636 8.51 37.94 -3.66
N THR A 637 7.95 38.27 -2.49
CA THR A 637 8.37 39.37 -1.61
C THR A 637 8.86 38.89 -0.25
N SER A 638 8.63 37.64 0.11
CA SER A 638 9.00 37.09 1.41
C SER A 638 10.51 37.01 1.59
N THR A 639 10.96 37.25 2.82
CA THR A 639 12.34 37.05 3.28
C THR A 639 12.48 35.79 4.13
N ILE A 640 11.42 34.98 4.25
CA ILE A 640 11.40 33.74 5.03
C ILE A 640 11.95 32.62 4.15
N ASP A 641 13.14 32.12 4.49
CA ASP A 641 13.74 30.97 3.81
C ASP A 641 13.47 29.66 4.55
N MET A 642 13.49 28.54 3.82
CA MET A 642 13.42 27.23 4.42
C MET A 642 14.74 26.93 5.17
N PRO A 643 14.71 26.70 6.50
CA PRO A 643 15.91 26.32 7.24
C PRO A 643 16.46 24.96 6.76
N PRO A 644 17.76 24.69 6.96
CA PRO A 644 18.31 23.38 6.67
C PRO A 644 17.65 22.31 7.56
N VAL A 645 17.44 21.13 6.99
CA VAL A 645 16.76 20.00 7.65
C VAL A 645 17.47 19.57 8.95
N VAL A 646 18.81 19.69 8.97
CA VAL A 646 19.65 19.43 10.14
C VAL A 646 20.67 20.57 10.33
N PRO A 647 21.15 20.82 11.56
CA PRO A 647 22.18 21.83 11.80
C PRO A 647 23.49 21.53 11.07
N ALA A 648 24.24 22.58 10.67
CA ALA A 648 25.54 22.45 10.00
C ALA A 648 26.62 21.71 10.81
N ALA A 649 26.45 21.61 12.14
CA ALA A 649 27.34 20.87 13.02
C ALA A 649 27.08 19.34 13.00
N ALA A 650 26.05 18.87 12.31
CA ALA A 650 25.74 17.45 12.23
C ALA A 650 26.86 16.67 11.49
N PRO A 651 27.12 15.39 11.80
CA PRO A 651 28.09 14.58 11.08
C PRO A 651 27.76 14.41 9.59
N ALA A 652 28.76 14.13 8.75
CA ALA A 652 28.60 14.00 7.31
C ALA A 652 27.46 13.04 6.91
N PHE A 653 27.40 11.85 7.50
CA PHE A 653 26.31 10.89 7.24
C PHE A 653 24.92 11.46 7.56
N VAL A 654 24.81 12.28 8.61
CA VAL A 654 23.54 12.93 8.96
C VAL A 654 23.17 13.99 7.95
N GLN A 655 24.13 14.78 7.47
CA GLN A 655 23.91 15.82 6.46
C GLN A 655 23.58 15.25 5.09
N GLU A 656 24.29 14.21 4.66
CA GLU A 656 24.23 13.72 3.28
C GLU A 656 23.16 12.64 3.08
N VAL A 657 22.90 11.81 4.11
CA VAL A 657 21.98 10.67 4.04
C VAL A 657 20.73 10.92 4.86
N THR A 658 20.88 11.11 6.17
CA THR A 658 19.72 11.20 7.09
C THR A 658 18.85 12.41 6.79
N ALA A 659 19.45 13.57 6.48
CA ALA A 659 18.72 14.79 6.16
C ALA A 659 17.89 14.66 4.87
N LYS A 660 18.42 13.99 3.83
CA LYS A 660 17.66 13.70 2.60
C LYS A 660 16.47 12.81 2.87
N MET A 661 16.66 11.74 3.65
CA MET A 661 15.56 10.88 4.08
C MET A 661 14.49 11.66 4.86
N MET A 662 14.90 12.54 5.77
CA MET A 662 14.00 13.39 6.54
C MET A 662 13.24 14.40 5.69
N ALA A 663 13.84 14.91 4.62
CA ALA A 663 13.19 15.81 3.65
C ALA A 663 12.13 15.09 2.80
N GLY A 664 12.18 13.76 2.73
CA GLY A 664 11.38 12.96 1.80
C GLY A 664 12.08 12.69 0.47
N GLU A 665 13.38 12.93 0.39
CA GLU A 665 14.22 12.73 -0.80
C GLU A 665 15.05 11.45 -0.72
N GLY A 666 14.63 10.49 0.11
CA GLY A 666 15.34 9.22 0.30
C GLY A 666 15.49 8.42 -0.99
N ASP A 667 14.55 8.56 -1.93
CA ASP A 667 14.59 7.93 -3.25
C ASP A 667 15.71 8.46 -4.16
N LEU A 668 16.26 9.64 -3.87
CA LEU A 668 17.37 10.24 -4.62
C LEU A 668 18.76 9.80 -4.11
N LEU A 669 18.81 9.04 -3.02
CA LEU A 669 20.07 8.49 -2.51
C LEU A 669 20.54 7.35 -3.41
N PRO A 670 21.79 7.41 -3.92
CA PRO A 670 22.34 6.31 -4.69
C PRO A 670 22.74 5.14 -3.79
N VAL A 671 22.97 3.97 -4.39
CA VAL A 671 23.39 2.75 -3.67
C VAL A 671 24.66 3.00 -2.85
N SER A 672 25.63 3.75 -3.39
CA SER A 672 26.89 4.06 -2.70
C SER A 672 26.74 4.87 -1.40
N ALA A 673 25.59 5.54 -1.20
CA ALA A 673 25.35 6.36 -0.02
C ALA A 673 24.90 5.54 1.20
N LEU A 674 24.46 4.30 1.00
CA LEU A 674 23.91 3.45 2.06
C LEU A 674 24.94 2.40 2.54
N PRO A 675 24.92 2.01 3.82
CA PRO A 675 25.79 0.96 4.32
C PRO A 675 25.45 -0.40 3.68
N ASP A 676 26.46 -1.17 3.31
CA ASP A 676 26.36 -2.46 2.62
C ASP A 676 25.86 -3.60 3.52
N ASP A 677 25.93 -3.42 4.84
CA ASP A 677 25.48 -4.36 5.87
C ASP A 677 24.30 -3.83 6.71
N GLY A 678 23.80 -2.61 6.42
CA GLY A 678 22.76 -1.97 7.21
C GLY A 678 23.22 -1.33 8.52
N THR A 679 24.53 -1.15 8.74
CA THR A 679 25.06 -0.50 9.95
C THR A 679 24.95 1.03 9.87
N TYR A 680 24.09 1.63 10.70
CA TYR A 680 23.92 3.09 10.79
C TYR A 680 24.67 3.69 12.00
N PRO A 681 25.11 4.97 11.93
CA PRO A 681 25.69 5.65 13.08
C PRO A 681 24.68 5.88 14.20
N CYS A 682 25.14 5.81 15.45
CA CYS A 682 24.33 6.06 16.64
C CYS A 682 24.11 7.56 16.89
N ALA A 683 23.17 7.87 17.80
CA ALA A 683 22.89 9.23 18.30
C ALA A 683 22.56 10.27 17.21
N THR A 684 21.92 9.86 16.12
CA THR A 684 21.52 10.77 15.03
C THR A 684 20.29 11.63 15.38
N THR A 685 19.41 11.15 16.26
CA THR A 685 18.17 11.85 16.67
C THR A 685 18.42 13.20 17.34
N GLN A 686 19.61 13.41 17.92
CA GLN A 686 19.97 14.70 18.53
C GLN A 686 19.99 15.86 17.52
N TRP A 687 20.14 15.55 16.23
CA TRP A 687 20.20 16.50 15.12
C TRP A 687 18.84 16.80 14.49
N GLU A 688 17.79 16.01 14.75
CA GLU A 688 16.51 16.16 14.05
C GLU A 688 15.77 17.46 14.39
N LYS A 689 15.84 17.89 15.66
CA LYS A 689 15.18 19.10 16.20
C LYS A 689 13.77 19.37 15.62
N ARG A 690 12.91 18.34 15.65
CA ARG A 690 11.59 18.34 14.98
C ARG A 690 10.66 19.48 15.39
N ASN A 691 10.75 20.02 16.60
CA ASN A 691 9.95 21.14 17.10
C ASN A 691 8.46 21.04 16.72
N ILE A 692 7.82 19.92 17.11
CA ILE A 692 6.43 19.59 16.79
C ILE A 692 5.46 19.80 17.96
N ALA A 693 5.97 20.18 19.13
CA ALA A 693 5.12 20.43 20.29
C ALA A 693 4.43 21.79 20.11
N LEU A 694 3.11 21.84 20.34
CA LEU A 694 2.34 23.09 20.34
C LEU A 694 2.63 23.94 21.59
N GLU A 695 2.99 23.26 22.69
CA GLU A 695 3.31 23.87 23.98
C GLU A 695 4.55 23.19 24.57
N ALA A 696 5.32 23.94 25.35
CA ALA A 696 6.49 23.43 26.07
C ALA A 696 6.39 23.80 27.57
N PRO A 697 6.82 22.91 28.48
CA PRO A 697 6.85 23.24 29.89
C PRO A 697 7.87 24.35 30.16
N VAL A 698 7.52 25.29 31.02
CA VAL A 698 8.41 26.35 31.49
C VAL A 698 8.81 26.03 32.93
N TRP A 699 10.10 26.07 33.21
CA TRP A 699 10.59 25.79 34.56
C TRP A 699 10.36 27.00 35.46
N ASP A 700 9.75 26.79 36.62
CA ASP A 700 9.68 27.76 37.71
C ASP A 700 10.65 27.36 38.85
N PRO A 701 11.75 28.11 39.06
CA PRO A 701 12.78 27.80 40.05
C PRO A 701 12.28 27.88 41.50
N ASP A 702 11.28 28.72 41.79
CA ASP A 702 10.85 29.01 43.15
C ASP A 702 10.07 27.83 43.75
N VAL A 703 9.18 27.25 42.95
CA VAL A 703 8.39 26.06 43.32
C VAL A 703 9.15 24.74 43.13
N CYS A 704 10.25 24.74 42.35
CA CYS A 704 10.98 23.51 42.07
C CYS A 704 11.72 22.97 43.31
N ILE A 705 11.34 21.76 43.72
CA ILE A 705 11.98 21.04 44.84
C ILE A 705 13.19 20.18 44.40
N GLN A 706 13.62 20.25 43.14
CA GLN A 706 14.78 19.54 42.58
C GLN A 706 14.73 18.01 42.75
N CYS A 707 13.53 17.44 42.61
CA CYS A 707 13.31 16.00 42.82
C CYS A 707 13.67 15.11 41.61
N GLY A 708 13.98 15.69 40.45
CA GLY A 708 14.32 14.96 39.22
C GLY A 708 13.16 14.17 38.57
N LYS A 709 11.96 14.19 39.15
CA LYS A 709 10.81 13.43 38.62
C LYS A 709 10.45 13.81 37.19
N CYS A 710 10.48 15.11 36.85
CA CYS A 710 10.22 15.60 35.49
C CYS A 710 11.22 15.05 34.46
N VAL A 711 12.51 14.93 34.82
CA VAL A 711 13.54 14.34 33.97
C VAL A 711 13.30 12.83 33.81
N LEU A 712 13.00 12.13 34.91
CA LEU A 712 12.75 10.68 34.91
C LEU A 712 11.53 10.29 34.07
N VAL A 713 10.42 11.04 34.17
CA VAL A 713 9.17 10.71 33.46
C VAL A 713 9.15 11.20 32.02
N CYS A 714 10.15 11.97 31.58
CA CYS A 714 10.21 12.48 30.22
C CYS A 714 10.50 11.34 29.23
N PRO A 715 9.54 10.96 28.36
CA PRO A 715 9.72 9.82 27.47
C PRO A 715 10.69 10.10 26.30
N HIS A 716 11.09 11.36 26.11
CA HIS A 716 11.94 11.81 25.00
C HIS A 716 13.27 12.43 25.45
N ALA A 717 13.56 12.43 26.77
CA ALA A 717 14.75 13.08 27.34
C ALA A 717 14.97 14.55 26.88
N VAL A 718 13.86 15.28 26.66
CA VAL A 718 13.89 16.72 26.31
C VAL A 718 14.14 17.58 27.54
N ILE A 719 13.57 17.21 28.70
CA ILE A 719 13.84 17.89 29.97
C ILE A 719 15.04 17.25 30.67
N ARG A 720 16.06 18.04 31.00
CA ARG A 720 17.26 17.58 31.70
C ARG A 720 17.66 18.54 32.80
N SER A 721 18.18 18.01 33.90
CA SER A 721 18.76 18.83 34.97
C SER A 721 20.27 18.70 35.04
N LYS A 722 20.94 19.78 35.40
CA LYS A 722 22.38 19.78 35.71
C LYS A 722 22.64 20.48 37.04
N LEU A 723 23.65 19.98 37.75
CA LEU A 723 24.35 20.73 38.79
C LEU A 723 25.57 21.38 38.12
N VAL A 724 25.73 22.68 38.31
CA VAL A 724 26.76 23.49 37.65
C VAL A 724 27.49 24.34 38.68
N ASP A 725 28.75 24.64 38.40
CA ASP A 725 29.53 25.58 39.20
C ASP A 725 29.12 27.02 38.90
N GLU A 726 29.06 27.87 39.93
CA GLU A 726 28.68 29.28 39.75
C GLU A 726 29.59 30.03 38.77
N ALA A 727 30.88 29.65 38.72
CA ALA A 727 31.84 30.19 37.76
C ALA A 727 31.50 29.86 36.30
N GLU A 728 30.85 28.72 36.02
CA GLU A 728 30.45 28.33 34.66
C GLU A 728 29.26 29.14 34.14
N LEU A 729 28.52 29.81 35.04
CA LEU A 729 27.38 30.65 34.69
C LEU A 729 27.78 32.05 34.19
N ALA A 730 29.06 32.43 34.29
CA ALA A 730 29.53 33.74 33.86
C ALA A 730 29.31 34.00 32.35
N ALA A 731 29.25 32.93 31.54
CA ALA A 731 28.99 32.99 30.10
C ALA A 731 27.55 32.58 29.73
N ALA A 732 26.66 32.42 30.70
CA ALA A 732 25.28 32.04 30.44
C ALA A 732 24.52 33.18 29.72
N PRO A 733 23.60 32.88 28.78
CA PRO A 733 22.79 33.89 28.13
C PRO A 733 21.90 34.65 29.12
N ASP A 734 21.54 35.89 28.76
CA ASP A 734 20.54 36.65 29.50
C ASP A 734 19.22 35.85 29.58
N GLY A 735 18.66 35.72 30.78
CA GLY A 735 17.45 34.93 31.04
C GLY A 735 17.69 33.43 31.26
N PHE A 736 18.94 32.95 31.30
CA PHE A 736 19.23 31.56 31.66
C PHE A 736 18.83 31.28 33.11
N MET A 737 17.83 30.41 33.28
CA MET A 737 17.24 30.14 34.58
C MET A 737 18.15 29.25 35.44
N VAL A 738 18.27 29.60 36.72
CA VAL A 738 19.12 28.89 37.69
C VAL A 738 18.53 29.01 39.11
N ALA A 739 18.76 28.00 39.95
CA ALA A 739 18.41 27.97 41.37
C ALA A 739 19.61 27.50 42.22
N ASP A 740 19.62 27.80 43.51
CA ASP A 740 20.59 27.18 44.42
C ASP A 740 20.30 25.69 44.58
N ALA A 741 21.34 24.84 44.54
CA ALA A 741 21.15 23.42 44.77
C ALA A 741 20.67 23.14 46.20
N ARG A 742 19.58 22.39 46.34
CA ARG A 742 18.95 22.06 47.63
C ARG A 742 19.49 20.75 48.23
N TRP A 743 20.41 20.09 47.54
CA TRP A 743 21.00 18.82 47.96
C TRP A 743 22.16 19.05 48.92
N ARG A 744 22.23 18.26 50.00
CA ARG A 744 23.15 18.53 51.12
C ARG A 744 24.61 18.40 50.71
N GLU A 745 24.88 17.54 49.74
CA GLU A 745 26.19 17.20 49.18
C GLU A 745 26.71 18.26 48.20
N TYR A 746 25.85 19.18 47.73
CA TYR A 746 26.15 20.10 46.63
C TYR A 746 25.74 21.55 46.93
N LYS A 747 25.84 21.98 48.18
CA LYS A 747 25.39 23.32 48.63
C LYS A 747 26.10 24.50 47.96
N ASP A 748 27.28 24.26 47.40
CA ASP A 748 28.12 25.18 46.65
C ASP A 748 27.78 25.21 45.15
N LYS A 749 26.92 24.30 44.68
CA LYS A 749 26.52 24.19 43.28
C LYS A 749 25.21 24.93 43.01
N LYS A 750 25.02 25.27 41.75
CA LYS A 750 23.75 25.76 41.21
C LYS A 750 23.04 24.62 40.49
N TYR A 751 21.71 24.70 40.45
CA TYR A 751 20.85 23.75 39.77
C TYR A 751 20.16 24.45 38.60
N THR A 752 20.16 23.81 37.44
CA THR A 752 19.37 24.24 36.28
C THR A 752 18.56 23.07 35.76
N LEU A 753 17.30 23.33 35.40
CA LEU A 753 16.42 22.40 34.71
C LEU A 753 16.10 23.00 33.35
N GLN A 754 16.65 22.41 32.30
CA GLN A 754 16.47 22.87 30.93
C GLN A 754 15.47 21.97 30.21
N VAL A 755 14.52 22.61 29.54
CA VAL A 755 13.54 22.00 28.64
C VAL A 755 14.04 22.12 27.21
#